data_AF-A0AAX2ISV3-F1
#
_entry.id   AF-A0AAX2ISV3-F1
#
_cell.length_a   1.000
_cell.length_b   1.000
_cell.length_c   1.000
_cell.angle_alpha   90.00
_cell.angle_beta   90.00
_cell.angle_gamma   90.00
#
_symmetry.space_group_name_H-M   'P 1'
#
loop_
_entity.id
_entity.type
_entity.pdbx_description
1 polymer ?
#
loop_
_entity_poly.entity_id
_entity_poly.type
_entity_poly.pdbx_seq_one_letter_code
_entity_poly.pdbx_strand_id
1 'polypeptide(L)'
;MTPLFPTKGPITIRQGIGGSCYLLSSLDCILNLGDEGEQLIKSLFTQTEDGKVIVRIKRHEALKDNLQKNKMTGKYTHYVDELSNEDVFEISPERLKEIDNQYGGVKSNSLAIKILERLVSYYYAGDWSNTDPLASVVAHDIPDRIAGFTSTAFVGKFFGIQAEDIPYSKLDDIIKLKLMNPDEPVYISMSYGKVDVFGKFHGRHALRIDKIIPKGSGNYDFVLINPHDNSKTETYKLDDLNKRNCRFCLFNTNIHRASLIKKLLTLSNDEGRYVFAHSGLQKRLMSLEEMNLLTNNKMISSCISLHKQIPYLEKLFLKLSVDEKKILTTCIVNADGSKKEFLKLLITRIPTLDLLELVLNEETSQELLGEVLTELALSNPVEENKLSPKAGINFNSEAFLNLIVKSAIKQKINQLGYTAEKAKQEIESGIINFYFGGASSSLTRASGLRALFIANVFSKKSIETIFTPKARFAKAIAYYLTLKTLPDLLIEYIKGKDASTMDEEFFDIVFASATFNDPDELFESLFRLSQINPQAAKALFVFASHKINVLFSISLEEYAKKIALRESSEFKSWFESLSNPQPVIKIPVIDNLLRQQRVEDAKRVIAEIVQRINSFPFNFEIYKTVEHINLNAEEFKGQLKQIINSGELQNALQVLDLPDEHPEIQKTLQRKLRMIDVAANRRIDFLKKYETDIDEHVRQIKEFPIDFNDANAIVAIESQRILLNKQLHKLVKAEDLLGEQLIANPKIKFVYYEQVDKINLQAEILQKQLIDEAQKVIDSVEKRINNFAIGFNDISSSSAVERQRNHLLQQLESLVKPNQALLSAEKVLDCTDLHPPIAKALQAKKQKVNEIADQLIVKINAEEIVKSYEKQIREFAVSFNGCQSVEEVIARKQDLIQSVRNLVDNKPDLLKAQEQLQHLSEEYHSDIRMALADKIREINRQADAMSKRITDQIAMANETLNVLATIKFSDHLKIIEKMVKTLEAKAGEDKNYQRAAPIARTFYDNLLIAEEHFKNSQLPKNDKCRNFHQACVRAINSALPVLEVHRGWKQVLADLASALVTLCTLGGANLYAGRWRLFPVPTDSEKIVKDFSEAIQPLTVRA
;
A
#
# COMPACT_ATOMS: atom_id res chain seq x y z
N MET A 1 7.35 6.61 11.49
CA MET A 1 7.24 5.89 10.21
C MET A 1 8.57 6.02 9.50
N THR A 2 9.02 4.97 8.82
CA THR A 2 10.22 5.00 7.96
C THR A 2 10.05 6.09 6.89
N PRO A 3 11.06 6.92 6.60
CA PRO A 3 10.95 7.91 5.53
C PRO A 3 10.80 7.23 4.16
N LEU A 4 10.21 7.94 3.19
CA LEU A 4 10.02 7.41 1.83
C LEU A 4 11.36 6.99 1.20
N PHE A 5 12.36 7.85 1.30
CA PHE A 5 13.76 7.59 0.99
C PHE A 5 14.65 8.07 2.15
N PRO A 6 15.78 7.42 2.46
CA PRO A 6 16.68 7.86 3.51
C PRO A 6 17.29 9.23 3.18
N THR A 7 17.45 10.10 4.17
CA THR A 7 18.07 11.42 3.99
C THR A 7 19.59 11.35 3.84
N LYS A 8 20.22 10.28 4.34
CA LYS A 8 21.67 10.02 4.29
C LYS A 8 21.93 8.51 4.22
N GLY A 9 22.97 8.13 3.47
CA GLY A 9 23.44 6.75 3.36
C GLY A 9 22.65 5.88 2.38
N PRO A 10 23.13 4.65 2.11
CA PRO A 10 22.51 3.75 1.15
C PRO A 10 21.18 3.18 1.65
N ILE A 11 20.35 2.71 0.71
CA ILE A 11 19.12 1.98 1.03
C ILE A 11 19.49 0.57 1.53
N THR A 12 19.03 0.24 2.73
CA THR A 12 19.22 -1.09 3.33
C THR A 12 18.04 -1.98 2.99
N ILE A 13 18.27 -3.23 2.62
CA ILE A 13 17.27 -4.23 2.27
C ILE A 13 17.55 -5.49 3.08
N ARG A 14 16.54 -5.96 3.81
CA ARG A 14 16.52 -7.27 4.47
C ARG A 14 15.23 -7.98 4.12
N GLN A 15 15.33 -9.02 3.31
CA GLN A 15 14.20 -9.82 2.88
C GLN A 15 13.41 -10.36 4.08
N GLY A 16 12.09 -10.33 3.95
CA GLY A 16 11.16 -10.89 4.92
C GLY A 16 10.95 -12.40 4.72
N ILE A 17 9.74 -12.87 5.00
CA ILE A 17 9.38 -14.29 4.88
C ILE A 17 9.02 -14.72 3.45
N GLY A 18 8.67 -13.77 2.57
CA GLY A 18 8.31 -14.06 1.19
C GLY A 18 9.52 -14.24 0.27
N GLY A 19 9.37 -15.01 -0.80
CA GLY A 19 10.36 -15.29 -1.84
C GLY A 19 10.69 -14.12 -2.79
N SER A 20 10.73 -12.89 -2.27
CA SER A 20 10.95 -11.66 -3.04
C SER A 20 12.41 -11.41 -3.44
N CYS A 21 13.33 -12.37 -3.19
CA CYS A 21 14.77 -12.25 -3.48
C CYS A 21 15.09 -11.72 -4.88
N TYR A 22 14.35 -12.14 -5.90
CA TYR A 22 14.54 -11.72 -7.27
C TYR A 22 14.21 -10.23 -7.48
N LEU A 23 13.11 -9.75 -6.88
CA LEU A 23 12.69 -8.35 -6.94
C LEU A 23 13.68 -7.50 -6.16
N LEU A 24 14.00 -7.92 -4.93
CA LEU A 24 14.88 -7.19 -4.03
C LEU A 24 16.30 -7.08 -4.57
N SER A 25 16.86 -8.15 -5.16
CA SER A 25 18.17 -8.10 -5.83
C SER A 25 18.15 -7.25 -7.09
N SER A 26 17.03 -7.24 -7.82
CA SER A 26 16.86 -6.39 -9.00
C SER A 26 16.80 -4.92 -8.60
N LEU A 27 16.04 -4.58 -7.55
CA LEU A 27 16.00 -3.24 -6.97
C LEU A 27 17.36 -2.81 -6.44
N ASP A 28 18.08 -3.70 -5.74
CA ASP A 28 19.45 -3.41 -5.29
C ASP A 28 20.37 -3.13 -6.48
N CYS A 29 20.26 -3.88 -7.59
CA CYS A 29 21.02 -3.58 -8.81
C CYS A 29 20.63 -2.23 -9.43
N ILE A 30 19.33 -1.94 -9.57
CA ILE A 30 18.83 -0.70 -10.17
C ILE A 30 19.26 0.52 -9.35
N LEU A 31 19.13 0.47 -8.03
CA LEU A 31 19.56 1.54 -7.13
C LEU A 31 21.07 1.78 -7.15
N ASN A 32 21.86 0.77 -7.53
CA ASN A 32 23.31 0.87 -7.68
C ASN A 32 23.75 1.16 -9.14
N LEU A 33 22.85 1.55 -10.05
CA LEU A 33 23.21 2.06 -11.39
C LEU A 33 23.79 3.49 -11.36
N GLY A 34 23.91 4.10 -10.17
CA GLY A 34 24.26 5.51 -9.98
C GLY A 34 23.03 6.41 -9.93
N ASP A 35 23.24 7.71 -10.14
CA ASP A 35 22.19 8.74 -10.00
C ASP A 35 20.94 8.45 -10.84
N GLU A 36 21.10 7.91 -12.05
CA GLU A 36 19.98 7.60 -12.95
C GLU A 36 19.04 6.53 -12.36
N GLY A 37 19.60 5.49 -11.74
CA GLY A 37 18.81 4.42 -11.14
C GLY A 37 18.08 4.85 -9.88
N GLU A 38 18.74 5.66 -9.05
CA GLU A 38 18.11 6.26 -7.87
C GLU A 38 16.98 7.22 -8.26
N GLN A 39 17.21 8.08 -9.27
CA GLN A 39 16.19 8.99 -9.78
C GLN A 39 15.00 8.27 -10.40
N LEU A 40 15.24 7.17 -11.14
CA LEU A 40 14.16 6.34 -11.68
C LEU A 40 13.22 5.84 -10.58
N ILE A 41 13.77 5.25 -9.51
CA ILE A 41 12.95 4.73 -8.42
C ILE A 41 12.27 5.89 -7.68
N LYS A 42 12.97 7.00 -7.43
CA LYS A 42 12.39 8.20 -6.79
C LYS A 42 11.24 8.80 -7.60
N SER A 43 11.35 8.85 -8.93
CA SER A 43 10.33 9.46 -9.79
C SER A 43 9.00 8.72 -9.79
N LEU A 44 8.98 7.46 -9.32
CA LEU A 44 7.74 6.71 -9.17
C LEU A 44 6.87 7.23 -8.02
N PHE A 45 7.42 8.03 -7.09
CA PHE A 45 6.73 8.41 -5.86
C PHE A 45 6.57 9.92 -5.70
N THR A 46 5.39 10.33 -5.25
CA THR A 46 5.10 11.67 -4.75
C THR A 46 4.48 11.57 -3.36
N GLN A 47 5.02 12.30 -2.39
CA GLN A 47 4.42 12.44 -1.06
C GLN A 47 3.67 13.76 -0.98
N THR A 48 2.39 13.72 -0.63
CA THR A 48 1.53 14.91 -0.49
C THR A 48 1.62 15.49 0.93
N GLU A 49 1.16 16.73 1.11
CA GLU A 49 1.25 17.45 2.39
C GLU A 49 0.47 16.77 3.53
N ASP A 50 -0.64 16.10 3.21
CA ASP A 50 -1.46 15.30 4.14
C ASP A 50 -0.81 13.94 4.50
N GLY A 51 0.37 13.64 3.95
CA GLY A 51 1.16 12.45 4.26
C GLY A 51 0.78 11.20 3.45
N LYS A 52 -0.12 11.31 2.48
CA LYS A 52 -0.42 10.27 1.49
C LYS A 52 0.77 10.09 0.54
N VAL A 53 0.92 8.88 0.00
CA VAL A 53 1.93 8.57 -1.02
C VAL A 53 1.23 8.14 -2.29
N ILE A 54 1.60 8.77 -3.40
CA ILE A 54 1.14 8.46 -4.74
C ILE A 54 2.28 7.74 -5.46
N VAL A 55 2.00 6.55 -5.99
CA VAL A 55 2.94 5.76 -6.79
C VAL A 55 2.44 5.72 -8.24
N ARG A 56 3.31 6.03 -9.19
CA ARG A 56 2.98 6.07 -10.62
C ARG A 56 3.86 5.07 -11.37
N ILE A 57 3.24 4.08 -12.01
CA ILE A 57 3.93 3.01 -12.73
C ILE A 57 3.50 3.05 -14.19
N LYS A 58 4.47 3.20 -15.09
CA LYS A 58 4.20 3.22 -16.53
C LYS A 58 3.61 1.89 -17.01
N ARG A 59 2.50 1.93 -17.73
CA ARG A 59 1.83 0.73 -18.22
C ARG A 59 2.65 0.11 -19.34
N HIS A 60 3.05 -1.14 -19.14
CA HIS A 60 3.72 -1.93 -20.15
C HIS A 60 2.71 -2.89 -20.81
N GLU A 61 2.69 -2.96 -22.14
CA GLU A 61 1.73 -3.76 -22.92
C GLU A 61 1.64 -5.23 -22.45
N ALA A 62 2.78 -5.85 -22.14
CA ALA A 62 2.85 -7.23 -21.66
C ALA A 62 2.38 -7.45 -20.20
N LEU A 63 2.16 -6.39 -19.41
CA LEU A 63 1.78 -6.48 -17.99
C LEU A 63 0.41 -5.86 -17.69
N LYS A 64 -0.10 -5.01 -18.58
CA LYS A 64 -1.32 -4.20 -18.34
C LYS A 64 -2.55 -5.04 -18.02
N ASP A 65 -2.65 -6.24 -18.59
CA ASP A 65 -3.79 -7.15 -18.42
C ASP A 65 -3.61 -8.07 -17.19
N ASN A 66 -2.41 -8.12 -16.60
CA ASN A 66 -2.13 -8.91 -15.41
C ASN A 66 -2.45 -8.15 -14.11
N LEU A 67 -2.84 -6.87 -14.17
CA LEU A 67 -3.13 -6.08 -12.99
C LEU A 67 -4.41 -6.57 -12.30
N GLN A 68 -4.27 -7.20 -11.13
CA GLN A 68 -5.36 -7.83 -10.37
C GLN A 68 -6.13 -6.81 -9.52
N LYS A 69 -6.93 -5.94 -10.18
CA LYS A 69 -7.64 -4.80 -9.56
C LYS A 69 -8.53 -5.18 -8.38
N ASN A 70 -9.25 -6.30 -8.48
CA ASN A 70 -10.11 -6.82 -7.42
C ASN A 70 -9.37 -7.10 -6.10
N LYS A 71 -8.06 -7.37 -6.13
CA LYS A 71 -7.27 -7.62 -4.92
C LYS A 71 -6.74 -6.35 -4.26
N MET A 72 -6.91 -5.20 -4.91
CA MET A 72 -6.49 -3.90 -4.38
C MET A 72 -7.62 -3.19 -3.64
N THR A 73 -8.86 -3.63 -3.82
CA THR A 73 -10.06 -3.06 -3.18
C THR A 73 -9.87 -2.94 -1.68
N GLY A 74 -10.13 -1.74 -1.15
CA GLY A 74 -9.97 -1.41 0.28
C GLY A 74 -8.52 -1.23 0.76
N LYS A 75 -7.51 -1.45 -0.09
CA LYS A 75 -6.08 -1.30 0.25
C LYS A 75 -5.44 -0.09 -0.42
N TYR A 76 -5.79 0.18 -1.68
CA TYR A 76 -5.27 1.29 -2.47
C TYR A 76 -6.39 1.90 -3.29
N THR A 77 -6.36 3.21 -3.49
CA THR A 77 -7.14 3.81 -4.58
C THR A 77 -6.31 3.68 -5.86
N HIS A 78 -6.87 3.04 -6.88
CA HIS A 78 -6.23 2.83 -8.19
C HIS A 78 -7.04 3.49 -9.30
N TYR A 79 -6.35 4.18 -10.20
CA TYR A 79 -6.91 4.62 -11.46
C TYR A 79 -5.81 4.66 -12.53
N VAL A 80 -6.23 4.69 -13.79
CA VAL A 80 -5.32 4.84 -14.92
C VAL A 80 -5.27 6.32 -15.30
N ASP A 81 -4.08 6.89 -15.34
CA ASP A 81 -3.85 8.17 -15.99
C ASP A 81 -3.58 7.93 -17.49
N GLU A 82 -4.63 8.13 -18.29
CA GLU A 82 -4.59 7.92 -19.74
C GLU A 82 -3.65 8.91 -20.47
N LEU A 83 -3.33 10.07 -19.88
CA LEU A 83 -2.41 11.05 -20.48
C LEU A 83 -0.98 10.56 -20.49
N SER A 84 -0.54 10.01 -19.36
CA SER A 84 0.81 9.52 -19.16
C SER A 84 0.94 8.02 -19.44
N ASN A 85 -0.19 7.32 -19.66
CA ASN A 85 -0.29 5.87 -19.76
C ASN A 85 0.32 5.18 -18.53
N GLU A 86 -0.12 5.61 -17.34
CA GLU A 86 0.39 5.17 -16.05
C GLU A 86 -0.73 4.57 -15.19
N ASP A 87 -0.41 3.51 -14.46
CA ASP A 87 -1.20 3.07 -13.31
C ASP A 87 -0.83 3.94 -12.10
N VAL A 88 -1.83 4.60 -11.51
CA VAL A 88 -1.66 5.47 -10.35
C VAL A 88 -2.23 4.78 -9.11
N PHE A 89 -1.39 4.63 -8.09
CA PHE A 89 -1.74 4.03 -6.81
C PHE A 89 -1.63 5.07 -5.72
N GLU A 90 -2.73 5.27 -5.02
CA GLU A 90 -2.84 6.21 -3.93
C GLU A 90 -2.92 5.44 -2.62
N ILE A 91 -1.99 5.74 -1.70
CA ILE A 91 -1.81 4.99 -0.46
C ILE A 91 -2.02 5.93 0.73
N SER A 92 -3.07 5.66 1.50
CA SER A 92 -3.41 6.47 2.68
C SER A 92 -2.35 6.38 3.78
N PRO A 93 -2.23 7.40 4.66
CA PRO A 93 -1.35 7.36 5.82
C PRO A 93 -1.56 6.13 6.72
N GLU A 94 -2.80 5.66 6.89
CA GLU A 94 -3.13 4.48 7.68
C GLU A 94 -2.54 3.22 7.03
N ARG A 95 -2.72 3.07 5.72
CA ARG A 95 -2.18 1.94 4.97
C ARG A 95 -0.65 1.97 4.95
N LEU A 96 -0.04 3.15 4.86
CA LEU A 96 1.41 3.30 4.94
C LEU A 96 1.96 2.85 6.30
N LYS A 97 1.29 3.21 7.41
CA LYS A 97 1.64 2.72 8.75
C LYS A 97 1.52 1.20 8.85
N GLU A 98 0.49 0.63 8.25
CA GLU A 98 0.33 -0.83 8.18
C GLU A 98 1.51 -1.46 7.44
N ILE A 99 1.81 -1.02 6.22
CA ILE A 99 2.93 -1.52 5.42
C ILE A 99 4.26 -1.38 6.18
N ASP A 100 4.47 -0.26 6.87
CA ASP A 100 5.72 0.03 7.59
C ASP A 100 5.95 -0.89 8.80
N ASN A 101 4.88 -1.20 9.53
CA ASN A 101 4.90 -1.97 10.78
C ASN A 101 4.69 -3.48 10.57
N GLN A 102 4.29 -3.91 9.36
CA GLN A 102 3.84 -5.27 9.15
C GLN A 102 4.97 -6.31 9.23
N TYR A 103 4.74 -7.32 10.07
CA TYR A 103 5.66 -8.45 10.24
C TYR A 103 5.75 -9.30 8.98
N GLY A 104 6.95 -9.72 8.58
CA GLY A 104 7.16 -10.66 7.47
C GLY A 104 7.38 -10.02 6.09
N GLY A 105 7.07 -8.74 5.89
CA GLY A 105 7.53 -7.99 4.71
C GLY A 105 9.03 -7.63 4.78
N VAL A 106 9.55 -7.05 3.70
CA VAL A 106 10.91 -6.53 3.65
C VAL A 106 11.16 -5.48 4.74
N LYS A 107 12.28 -5.60 5.43
CA LYS A 107 12.78 -4.59 6.37
C LYS A 107 13.75 -3.67 5.64
N SER A 108 13.44 -2.39 5.61
CA SER A 108 14.24 -1.37 4.91
C SER A 108 14.17 -0.03 5.64
N ASN A 109 15.20 0.80 5.46
CA ASN A 109 15.23 2.21 5.86
C ASN A 109 14.53 3.13 4.82
N SER A 110 13.92 2.55 3.77
CA SER A 110 13.12 3.24 2.77
C SER A 110 11.72 2.62 2.70
N LEU A 111 10.69 3.44 2.90
CA LEU A 111 9.30 3.03 2.74
C LEU A 111 8.97 2.70 1.28
N ALA A 112 9.65 3.32 0.31
CA ALA A 112 9.49 3.01 -1.12
C ALA A 112 9.74 1.53 -1.43
N ILE A 113 10.80 0.93 -0.86
CA ILE A 113 11.09 -0.51 -1.04
C ILE A 113 9.96 -1.39 -0.48
N LYS A 114 9.44 -1.03 0.69
CA LYS A 114 8.32 -1.75 1.32
C LYS A 114 7.04 -1.67 0.49
N ILE A 115 6.78 -0.51 -0.11
CA ILE A 115 5.63 -0.30 -1.01
C ILE A 115 5.80 -1.12 -2.31
N LEU A 116 6.97 -1.09 -2.95
CA LEU A 116 7.22 -1.81 -4.21
C LEU A 116 7.10 -3.32 -4.05
N GLU A 117 7.54 -3.88 -2.91
CA GLU A 117 7.34 -5.31 -2.62
C GLU A 117 5.85 -5.69 -2.68
N ARG A 118 4.97 -4.80 -2.24
CA ARG A 118 3.52 -5.02 -2.25
C ARG A 118 2.96 -4.84 -3.66
N LEU A 119 3.25 -3.71 -4.30
CA LEU A 119 2.62 -3.33 -5.57
C LEU A 119 2.97 -4.28 -6.71
N VAL A 120 4.21 -4.76 -6.76
CA VAL A 120 4.66 -5.70 -7.80
C VAL A 120 3.79 -6.97 -7.86
N SER A 121 3.31 -7.45 -6.71
CA SER A 121 2.51 -8.69 -6.64
C SER A 121 1.17 -8.62 -7.35
N TYR A 122 0.63 -7.41 -7.54
CA TYR A 122 -0.63 -7.21 -8.25
C TYR A 122 -0.50 -7.36 -9.76
N TYR A 123 0.73 -7.39 -10.30
CA TYR A 123 1.01 -7.62 -11.72
C TYR A 123 1.37 -9.09 -12.02
N TYR A 124 1.26 -9.98 -11.04
CA TYR A 124 1.44 -11.41 -11.27
C TYR A 124 0.26 -11.99 -12.04
N ALA A 125 0.56 -12.98 -12.87
CA ALA A 125 -0.46 -13.78 -13.54
C ALA A 125 -1.01 -14.89 -12.64
N GLY A 126 -0.24 -15.33 -11.63
CA GLY A 126 -0.67 -16.34 -10.66
C GLY A 126 -1.74 -15.80 -9.70
N ASP A 127 -2.77 -16.60 -9.43
CA ASP A 127 -3.82 -16.24 -8.47
C ASP A 127 -3.39 -16.52 -7.02
N TRP A 128 -3.97 -15.78 -6.06
CA TRP A 128 -3.65 -15.80 -4.63
C TRP A 128 -4.75 -15.18 -3.78
N SER A 129 -4.99 -15.74 -2.59
CA SER A 129 -6.05 -15.25 -1.69
C SER A 129 -5.73 -13.86 -1.13
N ASN A 130 -6.65 -12.90 -1.25
CA ASN A 130 -6.47 -11.55 -0.72
C ASN A 130 -6.87 -11.39 0.77
N THR A 131 -7.25 -12.49 1.43
CA THR A 131 -7.79 -12.50 2.80
C THR A 131 -6.74 -12.24 3.89
N ASP A 132 -5.47 -12.54 3.63
CA ASP A 132 -4.36 -12.31 4.56
C ASP A 132 -3.78 -10.89 4.38
N PRO A 133 -3.55 -10.12 5.45
CA PRO A 133 -2.75 -8.89 5.41
C PRO A 133 -1.36 -9.05 4.76
N LEU A 134 -0.76 -10.25 4.80
CA LEU A 134 0.51 -10.63 4.15
C LEU A 134 0.35 -11.20 2.75
N ALA A 135 -0.86 -11.31 2.23
CA ALA A 135 -1.13 -12.00 0.99
C ALA A 135 -0.27 -11.50 -0.19
N SER A 136 -0.09 -10.18 -0.33
CA SER A 136 0.78 -9.59 -1.35
C SER A 136 2.27 -9.91 -1.18
N VAL A 137 2.73 -10.21 0.05
CA VAL A 137 4.11 -10.61 0.35
C VAL A 137 4.29 -12.10 0.07
N VAL A 138 3.34 -12.93 0.48
CA VAL A 138 3.35 -14.37 0.20
C VAL A 138 3.15 -14.65 -1.29
N ALA A 139 2.53 -13.74 -2.03
CA ALA A 139 2.38 -13.85 -3.48
C ALA A 139 3.70 -13.98 -4.24
N HIS A 140 4.83 -13.56 -3.65
CA HIS A 140 6.17 -13.76 -4.22
C HIS A 140 6.58 -15.24 -4.28
N ASP A 141 5.96 -16.12 -3.50
CA ASP A 141 6.26 -17.55 -3.45
C ASP A 141 5.43 -18.38 -4.43
N ILE A 142 4.46 -17.77 -5.12
CA ILE A 142 3.62 -18.47 -6.08
C ILE A 142 4.49 -19.00 -7.24
N PRO A 143 4.38 -20.30 -7.57
CA PRO A 143 5.01 -20.87 -8.78
C PRO A 143 4.49 -20.19 -10.04
N ASP A 144 5.36 -19.96 -11.03
CA ASP A 144 5.00 -19.39 -12.34
C ASP A 144 4.26 -18.04 -12.32
N ARG A 145 4.35 -17.29 -11.21
CA ARG A 145 3.64 -16.03 -10.97
C ARG A 145 3.86 -14.94 -12.04
N ILE A 146 4.92 -15.02 -12.82
CA ILE A 146 5.31 -14.03 -13.84
C ILE A 146 5.08 -14.52 -15.29
N ALA A 147 4.20 -15.51 -15.50
CA ALA A 147 3.67 -15.97 -16.82
C ALA A 147 4.64 -15.91 -18.01
N GLY A 148 5.56 -16.85 -18.10
CA GLY A 148 6.44 -17.01 -19.26
C GLY A 148 7.55 -15.97 -19.39
N PHE A 149 7.68 -15.05 -18.43
CA PHE A 149 8.84 -14.17 -18.32
C PHE A 149 9.88 -14.72 -17.35
N THR A 150 11.13 -14.33 -17.57
CA THR A 150 12.14 -14.44 -16.53
C THR A 150 11.90 -13.38 -15.45
N SER A 151 12.36 -13.65 -14.22
CA SER A 151 12.19 -12.73 -13.08
C SER A 151 12.73 -11.32 -13.35
N THR A 152 13.85 -11.23 -14.07
CA THR A 152 14.53 -10.00 -14.45
C THR A 152 13.82 -9.28 -15.59
N ALA A 153 13.35 -10.00 -16.62
CA ALA A 153 12.56 -9.41 -17.71
C ALA A 153 11.22 -8.84 -17.20
N PHE A 154 10.58 -9.53 -16.27
CA PHE A 154 9.37 -9.03 -15.61
C PHE A 154 9.64 -7.73 -14.84
N VAL A 155 10.70 -7.68 -14.03
CA VAL A 155 11.07 -6.47 -13.28
C VAL A 155 11.46 -5.32 -14.21
N GLY A 156 12.20 -5.59 -15.29
CA GLY A 156 12.53 -4.59 -16.31
C GLY A 156 11.26 -3.97 -16.92
N LYS A 157 10.31 -4.79 -17.33
CA LYS A 157 9.01 -4.34 -17.86
C LYS A 157 8.20 -3.54 -16.83
N PHE A 158 8.20 -3.97 -15.58
CA PHE A 158 7.49 -3.29 -14.50
C PHE A 158 8.03 -1.88 -14.25
N PHE A 159 9.35 -1.70 -14.27
CA PHE A 159 9.99 -0.38 -14.09
C PHE A 159 10.18 0.39 -15.41
N GLY A 160 9.76 -0.15 -16.55
CA GLY A 160 9.93 0.49 -17.86
C GLY A 160 11.38 0.61 -18.31
N ILE A 161 12.26 -0.30 -17.88
CA ILE A 161 13.69 -0.34 -18.23
C ILE A 161 14.06 -1.63 -18.96
N GLN A 162 15.20 -1.61 -19.65
CA GLN A 162 15.71 -2.80 -20.31
C GLN A 162 16.36 -3.73 -19.28
N ALA A 163 15.97 -5.01 -19.29
CA ALA A 163 16.64 -6.08 -18.58
C ALA A 163 17.21 -7.07 -19.60
N GLU A 164 18.52 -7.28 -19.57
CA GLU A 164 19.20 -8.20 -20.46
C GLU A 164 19.67 -9.43 -19.69
N ASP A 165 19.04 -10.57 -19.96
CA ASP A 165 19.46 -11.85 -19.41
C ASP A 165 20.68 -12.41 -20.16
N ILE A 166 21.73 -12.69 -19.41
CA ILE A 166 23.01 -13.17 -19.93
C ILE A 166 23.20 -14.62 -19.45
N PRO A 167 23.32 -15.60 -20.37
CA PRO A 167 23.49 -17.00 -20.01
C PRO A 167 24.87 -17.25 -19.40
N TYR A 168 25.02 -18.38 -18.67
CA TYR A 168 26.28 -18.75 -18.04
C TYR A 168 27.46 -18.86 -19.02
N SER A 169 27.19 -19.27 -20.27
CA SER A 169 28.21 -19.36 -21.33
C SER A 169 28.92 -18.04 -21.64
N LYS A 170 28.41 -16.91 -21.11
CA LYS A 170 28.99 -15.58 -21.22
C LYS A 170 29.59 -15.08 -19.90
N LEU A 171 29.95 -15.98 -18.98
CA LEU A 171 30.60 -15.61 -17.72
C LEU A 171 31.86 -14.76 -17.91
N ASP A 172 32.67 -15.06 -18.91
CA ASP A 172 33.89 -14.28 -19.19
C ASP A 172 33.57 -12.82 -19.52
N ASP A 173 32.44 -12.55 -20.19
CA ASP A 173 31.96 -11.19 -20.46
C ASP A 173 31.61 -10.47 -19.15
N ILE A 174 31.00 -11.18 -18.18
CA ILE A 174 30.68 -10.63 -16.85
C ILE A 174 31.94 -10.36 -16.02
N ILE A 175 32.89 -11.28 -16.03
CA ILE A 175 34.19 -11.09 -15.38
C ILE A 175 34.87 -9.86 -15.97
N LYS A 176 34.94 -9.79 -17.30
CA LYS A 176 35.53 -8.66 -18.02
C LYS A 176 34.83 -7.35 -17.67
N LEU A 177 33.50 -7.32 -17.66
CA LEU A 177 32.72 -6.14 -17.27
C LEU A 177 33.08 -5.65 -15.88
N LYS A 178 33.11 -6.52 -14.87
CA LYS A 178 33.47 -6.13 -13.49
C LYS A 178 34.95 -5.74 -13.33
N LEU A 179 35.85 -6.24 -14.18
CA LEU A 179 37.24 -5.80 -14.21
C LEU A 179 37.41 -4.42 -14.88
N MET A 180 36.51 -4.06 -15.80
CA MET A 180 36.47 -2.75 -16.44
C MET A 180 35.72 -1.71 -15.60
N ASN A 181 34.62 -2.11 -14.97
CA ASN A 181 33.80 -1.31 -14.09
C ASN A 181 33.46 -2.10 -12.81
N PRO A 182 34.29 -2.00 -11.75
CA PRO A 182 34.03 -2.70 -10.49
C PRO A 182 32.70 -2.35 -9.83
N ASP A 183 32.17 -1.15 -10.09
CA ASP A 183 30.92 -0.67 -9.50
C ASP A 183 29.69 -1.06 -10.32
N GLU A 184 29.85 -1.66 -11.51
CA GLU A 184 28.72 -2.07 -12.34
C GLU A 184 27.85 -3.10 -11.60
N PRO A 185 26.55 -2.81 -11.37
CA PRO A 185 25.68 -3.75 -10.69
C PRO A 185 25.30 -4.90 -11.62
N VAL A 186 25.70 -6.11 -11.26
CA VAL A 186 25.36 -7.32 -12.00
C VAL A 186 24.49 -8.21 -11.14
N TYR A 187 23.28 -8.50 -11.62
CA TYR A 187 22.41 -9.49 -11.00
C TYR A 187 22.93 -10.89 -11.31
N ILE A 188 22.96 -11.77 -10.31
CA ILE A 188 23.22 -13.20 -10.48
C ILE A 188 22.09 -14.01 -9.87
N SER A 189 21.58 -14.99 -10.61
CA SER A 189 20.69 -16.02 -10.09
C SER A 189 21.32 -17.39 -10.23
N MET A 190 21.31 -18.17 -9.15
CA MET A 190 21.98 -19.47 -9.10
C MET A 190 21.21 -20.46 -8.22
N SER A 191 21.57 -21.74 -8.32
CA SER A 191 21.20 -22.78 -7.35
C SER A 191 21.98 -22.55 -6.05
N TYR A 192 21.32 -21.93 -5.07
CA TYR A 192 21.95 -21.39 -3.86
C TYR A 192 22.08 -22.40 -2.73
N GLY A 193 21.15 -23.35 -2.64
CA GLY A 193 21.06 -24.31 -1.53
C GLY A 193 22.29 -25.20 -1.36
N LYS A 194 22.21 -26.12 -0.41
CA LYS A 194 23.26 -27.13 -0.21
C LYS A 194 23.17 -28.21 -1.29
N VAL A 195 24.29 -28.89 -1.51
CA VAL A 195 24.38 -30.09 -2.33
C VAL A 195 23.54 -31.20 -1.67
N ASP A 196 22.65 -31.83 -2.44
CA ASP A 196 21.90 -32.99 -1.98
C ASP A 196 22.74 -34.28 -2.02
N VAL A 197 22.13 -35.41 -1.65
CA VAL A 197 22.78 -36.73 -1.67
C VAL A 197 23.20 -37.19 -3.08
N PHE A 198 22.69 -36.56 -4.14
CA PHE A 198 22.98 -36.84 -5.54
C PHE A 198 23.99 -35.85 -6.14
N GLY A 199 24.58 -34.96 -5.35
CA GLY A 199 25.54 -33.98 -5.86
C GLY A 199 24.91 -32.76 -6.52
N LYS A 200 23.59 -32.55 -6.39
CA LYS A 200 22.84 -31.47 -7.05
C LYS A 200 22.51 -30.34 -6.09
N PHE A 201 22.71 -29.10 -6.55
CA PHE A 201 22.29 -27.89 -5.86
C PHE A 201 20.82 -27.56 -6.18
N HIS A 202 20.04 -27.24 -5.15
CA HIS A 202 18.62 -26.86 -5.26
C HIS A 202 18.34 -25.45 -4.76
N GLY A 203 17.13 -24.95 -5.04
CA GLY A 203 16.67 -23.63 -4.60
C GLY A 203 17.29 -22.50 -5.43
N ARG A 204 16.48 -21.86 -6.27
CA ARG A 204 16.92 -20.70 -7.05
C ARG A 204 16.94 -19.48 -6.13
N HIS A 205 18.07 -18.79 -6.04
CA HIS A 205 18.19 -17.52 -5.32
C HIS A 205 18.77 -16.45 -6.23
N ALA A 206 18.57 -15.19 -5.86
CA ALA A 206 19.06 -14.02 -6.57
C ALA A 206 19.95 -13.19 -5.65
N LEU A 207 21.05 -12.67 -6.20
CA LEU A 207 22.03 -11.82 -5.51
C LEU A 207 22.55 -10.75 -6.47
N ARG A 208 23.29 -9.77 -5.95
CA ARG A 208 24.11 -8.85 -6.75
C ARG A 208 25.58 -9.21 -6.65
N ILE A 209 26.35 -9.10 -7.72
CA ILE A 209 27.81 -9.18 -7.70
C ILE A 209 28.36 -7.82 -7.27
N ASP A 210 28.93 -7.78 -6.06
CA ASP A 210 29.63 -6.60 -5.54
C ASP A 210 30.93 -6.37 -6.31
N LYS A 211 31.84 -7.36 -6.29
CA LYS A 211 33.12 -7.31 -6.99
C LYS A 211 33.65 -8.70 -7.31
N ILE A 212 34.58 -8.74 -8.27
CA ILE A 212 35.30 -9.94 -8.66
C ILE A 212 36.77 -9.71 -8.38
N ILE A 213 37.40 -10.61 -7.62
CA ILE A 213 38.79 -10.51 -7.17
C ILE A 213 39.63 -11.55 -7.91
N PRO A 214 40.58 -11.14 -8.78
CA PRO A 214 41.52 -12.06 -9.43
C PRO A 214 42.45 -12.75 -8.41
N LYS A 215 42.70 -14.05 -8.58
CA LYS A 215 43.59 -14.85 -7.70
C LYS A 215 44.86 -15.37 -8.37
N GLY A 216 45.09 -15.04 -9.63
CA GLY A 216 46.15 -15.63 -10.46
C GLY A 216 45.70 -16.89 -11.20
N SER A 217 46.43 -17.28 -12.24
CA SER A 217 46.15 -18.47 -13.08
C SER A 217 44.74 -18.54 -13.71
N GLY A 218 44.09 -17.38 -13.94
CA GLY A 218 42.73 -17.31 -14.49
C GLY A 218 41.61 -17.67 -13.51
N ASN A 219 41.89 -17.75 -12.20
CA ASN A 219 40.88 -18.02 -11.18
C ASN A 219 40.39 -16.73 -10.49
N TYR A 220 39.16 -16.75 -9.97
CA TYR A 220 38.47 -15.59 -9.43
C TYR A 220 37.62 -15.93 -8.20
N ASP A 221 37.59 -15.00 -7.24
CA ASP A 221 36.62 -14.97 -6.15
C ASP A 221 35.53 -13.95 -6.47
N PHE A 222 34.27 -14.36 -6.36
CA PHE A 222 33.08 -13.53 -6.54
C PHE A 222 32.54 -13.12 -5.18
N VAL A 223 32.54 -11.83 -4.89
CA VAL A 223 31.90 -11.26 -3.71
C VAL A 223 30.48 -10.88 -4.09
N LEU A 224 29.49 -11.51 -3.46
CA LEU A 224 28.08 -11.35 -3.72
C LEU A 224 27.38 -10.67 -2.54
N ILE A 225 26.36 -9.87 -2.81
CA ILE A 225 25.50 -9.24 -1.82
C ILE A 225 24.13 -9.90 -1.88
N ASN A 226 23.68 -10.39 -0.73
CA ASN A 226 22.46 -11.17 -0.60
C ASN A 226 21.29 -10.28 -0.16
N PRO A 227 20.13 -10.31 -0.84
CA PRO A 227 18.94 -9.54 -0.42
C PRO A 227 18.38 -9.95 0.96
N HIS A 228 18.79 -11.10 1.51
CA HIS A 228 18.51 -11.43 2.91
C HIS A 228 19.01 -10.34 3.87
N ASP A 229 20.17 -9.74 3.56
CA ASP A 229 20.71 -8.54 4.21
C ASP A 229 21.74 -7.89 3.29
N ASN A 230 21.35 -6.86 2.54
CA ASN A 230 22.23 -6.23 1.54
C ASN A 230 23.43 -5.48 2.13
N SER A 231 23.52 -5.41 3.47
CA SER A 231 24.71 -4.93 4.19
C SER A 231 25.79 -6.00 4.37
N LYS A 232 25.51 -7.26 4.00
CA LYS A 232 26.42 -8.40 4.16
C LYS A 232 26.85 -8.96 2.80
N THR A 233 28.05 -9.53 2.79
CA THR A 233 28.66 -10.14 1.61
C THR A 233 28.93 -11.62 1.81
N GLU A 234 28.84 -12.39 0.73
CA GLU A 234 29.21 -13.79 0.63
C GLU A 234 30.29 -13.97 -0.45
N THR A 235 31.23 -14.89 -0.29
CA THR A 235 32.31 -15.10 -1.27
C THR A 235 32.25 -16.50 -1.87
N TYR A 236 32.25 -16.58 -3.20
CA TYR A 236 32.19 -17.80 -3.97
C TYR A 236 33.39 -17.91 -4.91
N LYS A 237 33.98 -19.10 -5.00
CA LYS A 237 35.04 -19.38 -5.97
C LYS A 237 34.42 -19.67 -7.34
N LEU A 238 35.14 -19.34 -8.42
CA LEU A 238 34.72 -19.67 -9.79
C LEU A 238 34.34 -21.16 -9.96
N ASP A 239 35.13 -22.07 -9.41
CA ASP A 239 34.87 -23.52 -9.46
C ASP A 239 33.56 -23.94 -8.79
N ASP A 240 33.09 -23.19 -7.80
CA ASP A 240 31.80 -23.43 -7.15
C ASP A 240 30.66 -22.88 -8.01
N LEU A 241 30.80 -21.67 -8.57
CA LEU A 241 29.80 -21.08 -9.47
C LEU A 241 29.58 -21.94 -10.73
N ASN A 242 30.63 -22.59 -11.24
CA ASN A 242 30.58 -23.55 -12.35
C ASN A 242 29.58 -24.70 -12.10
N LYS A 243 29.27 -25.01 -10.85
CA LYS A 243 28.38 -26.12 -10.46
C LYS A 243 26.95 -25.66 -10.11
N ARG A 244 26.71 -24.35 -10.06
CA ARG A 244 25.47 -23.76 -9.49
C ARG A 244 24.46 -23.25 -10.51
N ASN A 245 24.57 -23.64 -11.78
CA ASN A 245 23.62 -23.27 -12.84
C ASN A 245 23.29 -21.75 -12.83
N CYS A 246 24.34 -20.92 -12.90
CA CYS A 246 24.20 -19.47 -12.75
C CYS A 246 23.61 -18.82 -14.01
N ARG A 247 22.99 -17.66 -13.84
CA ARG A 247 22.49 -16.78 -14.90
C ARG A 247 22.67 -15.34 -14.46
N PHE A 248 23.07 -14.46 -15.36
CA PHE A 248 23.33 -13.06 -15.06
C PHE A 248 22.26 -12.16 -15.68
N CYS A 249 22.13 -10.95 -15.16
CA CYS A 249 21.32 -9.92 -15.80
C CYS A 249 21.93 -8.53 -15.58
N LEU A 250 21.80 -7.68 -16.59
CA LEU A 250 22.10 -6.26 -16.52
C LEU A 250 20.80 -5.45 -16.68
N PHE A 251 20.61 -4.47 -15.81
CA PHE A 251 19.52 -3.50 -15.91
C PHE A 251 20.06 -2.21 -16.56
N ASN A 252 19.33 -1.66 -17.53
CA ASN A 252 19.72 -0.44 -18.21
C ASN A 252 18.52 0.50 -18.34
N THR A 253 18.67 1.71 -17.81
CA THR A 253 17.75 2.84 -17.93
C THR A 253 17.68 3.39 -19.35
N ASN A 254 18.76 3.23 -20.13
CA ASN A 254 18.89 3.68 -21.51
C ASN A 254 19.35 2.52 -22.42
N ILE A 255 18.62 2.27 -23.51
CA ILE A 255 18.91 1.20 -24.48
C ILE A 255 20.31 1.34 -25.13
N HIS A 256 20.78 2.57 -25.31
CA HIS A 256 22.09 2.86 -25.91
C HIS A 256 23.24 2.55 -24.94
N ARG A 257 23.00 2.59 -23.63
CA ARG A 257 23.96 2.13 -22.61
C ARG A 257 24.23 0.64 -22.76
N ALA A 258 23.18 -0.17 -22.92
CA ALA A 258 23.31 -1.62 -23.12
C ALA A 258 24.13 -1.93 -24.39
N SER A 259 23.86 -1.23 -25.49
CA SER A 259 24.62 -1.37 -26.74
C SER A 259 26.09 -0.97 -26.56
N LEU A 260 26.36 0.15 -25.87
CA LEU A 260 27.72 0.59 -25.59
C LEU A 260 28.49 -0.44 -24.76
N ILE A 261 27.90 -1.01 -23.71
CA ILE A 261 28.55 -2.05 -22.89
C ILE A 261 28.96 -3.25 -23.75
N LYS A 262 28.10 -3.71 -24.65
CA LYS A 262 28.43 -4.80 -25.59
C LYS A 262 29.64 -4.47 -26.45
N LYS A 263 29.75 -3.24 -26.95
CA LYS A 263 30.92 -2.79 -27.73
C LYS A 263 32.17 -2.71 -26.85
N LEU A 264 32.07 -2.15 -25.64
CA LEU A 264 33.20 -2.08 -24.70
C LEU A 264 33.73 -3.46 -24.31
N LEU A 265 32.87 -4.47 -24.20
CA LEU A 265 33.28 -5.86 -23.94
C LEU A 265 34.15 -6.46 -25.03
N THR A 266 34.15 -5.90 -26.25
CA THR A 266 35.05 -6.33 -27.33
C THR A 266 36.41 -5.63 -27.32
N LEU A 267 36.57 -4.55 -26.54
CA LEU A 267 37.82 -3.77 -26.42
C LEU A 267 38.77 -4.33 -25.36
N SER A 268 39.96 -3.75 -25.23
CA SER A 268 40.88 -4.09 -24.14
C SER A 268 40.32 -3.64 -22.77
N ASN A 269 40.75 -4.32 -21.69
CA ASN A 269 40.33 -3.94 -20.33
C ASN A 269 40.75 -2.50 -19.98
N ASP A 270 41.90 -2.03 -20.48
CA ASP A 270 42.38 -0.67 -20.24
C ASP A 270 41.51 0.38 -20.91
N GLU A 271 41.04 0.13 -22.14
CA GLU A 271 40.12 1.03 -22.84
C GLU A 271 38.76 1.08 -22.16
N GLY A 272 38.20 -0.07 -21.80
CA GLY A 272 36.93 -0.13 -21.06
C GLY A 272 37.01 0.60 -19.72
N ARG A 273 38.05 0.32 -18.92
CA ARG A 273 38.33 1.05 -17.66
C ARG A 273 38.41 2.56 -17.88
N TYR A 274 39.09 2.99 -18.93
CA TYR A 274 39.23 4.40 -19.24
C TYR A 274 37.87 5.05 -19.53
N VAL A 275 36.99 4.39 -20.29
CA VAL A 275 35.64 4.93 -20.58
C VAL A 275 34.80 5.04 -19.31
N PHE A 276 34.75 4.00 -18.48
CA PHE A 276 33.96 4.02 -17.24
C PHE A 276 34.49 5.02 -16.20
N ALA A 277 35.79 5.29 -16.18
CA ALA A 277 36.39 6.28 -15.29
C ALA A 277 36.12 7.75 -15.71
N HIS A 278 35.65 8.01 -16.94
CA HIS A 278 35.44 9.35 -17.48
C HIS A 278 33.98 9.53 -17.95
N SER A 279 33.10 9.97 -17.04
CA SER A 279 31.67 10.13 -17.29
C SER A 279 31.35 11.05 -18.49
N GLY A 280 32.13 12.10 -18.71
CA GLY A 280 32.01 12.99 -19.88
C GLY A 280 32.24 12.27 -21.22
N LEU A 281 33.21 11.34 -21.26
CA LEU A 281 33.47 10.51 -22.43
C LEU A 281 32.37 9.45 -22.62
N GLN A 282 31.94 8.79 -21.52
CA GLN A 282 30.86 7.81 -21.56
C GLN A 282 29.56 8.40 -22.12
N LYS A 283 29.14 9.58 -21.64
CA LYS A 283 27.95 10.29 -22.12
C LYS A 283 28.04 10.62 -23.61
N ARG A 284 29.22 11.02 -24.09
CA ARG A 284 29.45 11.29 -25.52
C ARG A 284 29.32 10.02 -26.33
N LEU A 285 29.98 8.94 -25.93
CA LEU A 285 29.86 7.65 -26.61
C LEU A 285 28.40 7.17 -26.64
N MET A 286 27.65 7.32 -25.54
CA MET A 286 26.21 7.04 -25.56
C MET A 286 25.45 7.92 -26.58
N SER A 287 25.74 9.22 -26.65
CA SER A 287 25.15 10.11 -27.66
C SER A 287 25.53 9.72 -29.09
N LEU A 288 26.75 9.22 -29.31
CA LEU A 288 27.17 8.69 -30.61
C LEU A 288 26.39 7.43 -30.98
N GLU A 289 26.13 6.57 -30.01
CA GLU A 289 25.32 5.37 -30.20
C GLU A 289 23.85 5.72 -30.48
N GLU A 290 23.30 6.72 -29.79
CA GLU A 290 21.96 7.28 -30.04
C GLU A 290 21.80 7.80 -31.48
N MET A 291 22.85 8.42 -32.02
CA MET A 291 22.89 8.91 -33.41
C MET A 291 23.24 7.81 -34.44
N ASN A 292 23.44 6.55 -34.03
CA ASN A 292 23.93 5.45 -34.86
C ASN A 292 25.30 5.72 -35.52
N LEU A 293 26.15 6.54 -34.89
CA LEU A 293 27.47 6.92 -35.40
C LEU A 293 28.61 6.05 -34.85
N LEU A 294 28.36 5.24 -33.82
CA LEU A 294 29.32 4.27 -33.27
C LEU A 294 29.28 2.93 -34.02
N THR A 295 29.62 2.94 -35.31
CA THR A 295 29.43 1.76 -36.17
C THR A 295 30.47 0.65 -35.96
N ASN A 296 31.64 0.95 -35.40
CA ASN A 296 32.67 -0.06 -35.09
C ASN A 296 33.44 0.26 -33.80
N ASN A 297 34.16 -0.74 -33.29
CA ASN A 297 34.91 -0.62 -32.04
C ASN A 297 36.15 0.29 -32.16
N LYS A 298 36.75 0.39 -33.36
CA LYS A 298 37.90 1.27 -33.63
C LYS A 298 37.54 2.73 -33.35
N MET A 299 36.31 3.15 -33.62
CA MET A 299 35.82 4.49 -33.31
C MET A 299 35.88 4.81 -31.81
N ILE A 300 35.59 3.83 -30.94
CA ILE A 300 35.68 4.02 -29.49
C ILE A 300 37.14 4.24 -29.10
N SER A 301 38.06 3.41 -29.60
CA SER A 301 39.51 3.58 -29.40
C SER A 301 40.00 4.95 -29.88
N SER A 302 39.51 5.41 -31.02
CA SER A 302 39.81 6.74 -31.60
C SER A 302 39.28 7.88 -30.72
N CYS A 303 38.07 7.76 -30.19
CA CYS A 303 37.51 8.71 -29.22
C CYS A 303 38.33 8.76 -27.93
N ILE A 304 38.70 7.60 -27.38
CA ILE A 304 39.57 7.49 -26.19
C ILE A 304 40.92 8.18 -26.46
N SER A 305 41.52 7.91 -27.62
CA SER A 305 42.81 8.48 -28.00
C SER A 305 42.76 10.01 -28.09
N LEU A 306 41.73 10.57 -28.73
CA LEU A 306 41.54 12.02 -28.82
C LEU A 306 41.24 12.65 -27.45
N HIS A 307 40.43 12.00 -26.63
CA HIS A 307 40.14 12.46 -25.27
C HIS A 307 41.42 12.55 -24.41
N LYS A 308 42.33 11.58 -24.55
CA LYS A 308 43.65 11.60 -23.87
C LYS A 308 44.56 12.71 -24.39
N GLN A 309 44.54 12.98 -25.70
CA GLN A 309 45.46 13.91 -26.36
C GLN A 309 44.99 15.38 -26.35
N ILE A 310 43.70 15.63 -26.10
CA ILE A 310 43.08 16.95 -26.20
C ILE A 310 42.37 17.29 -24.87
N PRO A 311 43.10 17.84 -23.89
CA PRO A 311 42.53 18.20 -22.57
C PRO A 311 41.39 19.23 -22.66
N TYR A 312 41.38 20.05 -23.73
CA TYR A 312 40.38 21.09 -23.96
C TYR A 312 39.20 20.64 -24.82
N LEU A 313 39.05 19.33 -25.09
CA LEU A 313 37.94 18.77 -25.88
C LEU A 313 36.57 19.05 -25.26
N GLU A 314 36.50 19.17 -23.93
CA GLU A 314 35.27 19.60 -23.25
C GLU A 314 34.94 21.06 -23.49
N LYS A 315 35.93 21.96 -23.41
CA LYS A 315 35.75 23.38 -23.73
C LYS A 315 35.30 23.58 -25.17
N LEU A 316 35.86 22.82 -26.11
CA LEU A 316 35.41 22.81 -27.51
C LEU A 316 33.92 22.47 -27.58
N PHE A 317 33.49 21.39 -26.95
CA PHE A 317 32.10 20.97 -26.98
C PHE A 317 31.14 22.01 -26.39
N LEU A 318 31.50 22.66 -25.28
CA LEU A 318 30.65 23.68 -24.64
C LEU A 318 30.47 24.93 -25.51
N LYS A 319 31.47 25.27 -26.33
CA LYS A 319 31.43 26.44 -27.21
C LYS A 319 30.57 26.24 -28.47
N LEU A 320 30.30 24.99 -28.86
CA LEU A 320 29.57 24.66 -30.07
C LEU A 320 28.05 24.64 -29.86
N SER A 321 27.31 25.12 -30.87
CA SER A 321 25.86 24.94 -30.99
C SER A 321 25.46 23.46 -31.11
N VAL A 322 24.17 23.17 -30.98
CA VAL A 322 23.65 21.78 -31.04
C VAL A 322 23.99 21.10 -32.37
N ASP A 323 23.91 21.80 -33.51
CA ASP A 323 24.23 21.21 -34.81
C ASP A 323 25.73 21.08 -35.04
N GLU A 324 26.52 22.03 -34.56
CA GLU A 324 27.99 21.95 -34.58
C GLU A 324 28.53 20.79 -33.72
N LYS A 325 27.85 20.43 -32.63
CA LYS A 325 28.19 19.24 -31.82
C LYS A 325 28.04 17.92 -32.61
N LYS A 326 27.08 17.85 -33.54
CA LYS A 326 26.94 16.69 -34.47
C LYS A 326 28.10 16.65 -35.49
N ILE A 327 28.55 17.82 -35.95
CA ILE A 327 29.72 17.94 -36.84
C ILE A 327 30.99 17.53 -36.10
N LEU A 328 31.22 18.05 -34.89
CA LEU A 328 32.36 17.70 -34.03
C LEU A 328 32.48 16.18 -33.86
N THR A 329 31.36 15.54 -33.56
CA THR A 329 31.24 14.09 -33.45
C THR A 329 31.76 13.37 -34.70
N THR A 330 31.36 13.84 -35.88
CA THR A 330 31.81 13.29 -37.17
C THR A 330 33.32 13.52 -37.37
N CYS A 331 33.85 14.66 -36.91
CA CYS A 331 35.28 14.94 -36.96
C CYS A 331 36.09 14.02 -36.03
N ILE A 332 35.61 13.74 -34.81
CA ILE A 332 36.25 12.81 -33.88
C ILE A 332 36.39 11.42 -34.52
N VAL A 333 35.31 10.95 -35.16
CA VAL A 333 35.27 9.67 -35.86
C VAL A 333 36.28 9.63 -37.02
N ASN A 334 36.21 10.62 -37.92
CA ASN A 334 37.01 10.63 -39.14
C ASN A 334 38.51 10.87 -38.90
N ALA A 335 38.86 11.44 -37.75
CA ALA A 335 40.24 11.66 -37.37
C ALA A 335 40.98 10.38 -36.94
N ASP A 336 40.25 9.29 -36.66
CA ASP A 336 40.81 7.98 -36.32
C ASP A 336 41.88 8.04 -35.20
N GLY A 337 41.64 8.86 -34.17
CA GLY A 337 42.56 9.00 -33.03
C GLY A 337 43.72 9.99 -33.25
N SER A 338 43.86 10.54 -34.46
CA SER A 338 44.88 11.54 -34.77
C SER A 338 44.44 12.94 -34.35
N LYS A 339 45.13 13.53 -33.38
CA LYS A 339 44.90 14.92 -32.96
C LYS A 339 45.05 15.91 -34.11
N LYS A 340 46.03 15.70 -35.00
CA LYS A 340 46.27 16.53 -36.18
C LYS A 340 45.10 16.52 -37.15
N GLU A 341 44.66 15.33 -37.56
CA GLU A 341 43.55 15.20 -38.49
C GLU A 341 42.23 15.67 -37.86
N PHE A 342 42.04 15.46 -36.56
CA PHE A 342 40.89 16.00 -35.83
C PHE A 342 40.82 17.52 -35.90
N LEU A 343 41.91 18.23 -35.57
CA LEU A 343 41.93 19.69 -35.61
C LEU A 343 41.72 20.23 -37.03
N LYS A 344 42.31 19.57 -38.04
CA LYS A 344 42.06 19.90 -39.46
C LYS A 344 40.59 19.78 -39.80
N LEU A 345 40.00 18.60 -39.60
CA LEU A 345 38.60 18.34 -39.90
C LEU A 345 37.65 19.27 -39.15
N LEU A 346 37.95 19.55 -37.88
CA LEU A 346 37.16 20.45 -37.04
C LEU A 346 37.16 21.88 -37.61
N ILE A 347 38.33 22.45 -37.87
CA ILE A 347 38.47 23.82 -38.38
C ILE A 347 37.89 23.92 -39.80
N THR A 348 38.05 22.89 -40.64
CA THR A 348 37.46 22.88 -41.98
C THR A 348 35.94 22.83 -41.96
N ARG A 349 35.34 22.02 -41.08
CA ARG A 349 33.87 21.82 -41.05
C ARG A 349 33.12 22.83 -40.19
N ILE A 350 33.81 23.48 -39.26
CA ILE A 350 33.28 24.56 -38.42
C ILE A 350 34.25 25.75 -38.50
N PRO A 351 34.28 26.47 -39.64
CA PRO A 351 35.30 27.46 -39.91
C PRO A 351 34.97 28.82 -39.27
N THR A 352 34.94 28.86 -37.93
CA THR A 352 34.71 30.09 -37.16
C THR A 352 36.01 30.58 -36.51
N LEU A 353 36.23 31.90 -36.55
CA LEU A 353 37.40 32.52 -35.91
C LEU A 353 37.40 32.29 -34.39
N ASP A 354 36.21 32.26 -33.78
CA ASP A 354 36.06 32.02 -32.34
C ASP A 354 36.50 30.60 -31.93
N LEU A 355 36.21 29.58 -32.75
CA LEU A 355 36.65 28.21 -32.50
C LEU A 355 38.17 28.10 -32.68
N LEU A 356 38.69 28.71 -33.75
CA LEU A 356 40.11 28.77 -34.00
C LEU A 356 40.86 29.49 -32.86
N GLU A 357 40.37 30.63 -32.37
CA GLU A 357 40.97 31.34 -31.24
C GLU A 357 41.02 30.48 -29.98
N LEU A 358 40.00 29.64 -29.73
CA LEU A 358 40.03 28.67 -28.63
C LEU A 358 41.17 27.65 -28.83
N VAL A 359 41.27 27.05 -30.02
CA VAL A 359 42.32 26.06 -30.33
C VAL A 359 43.71 26.69 -30.19
N LEU A 360 43.92 27.89 -30.72
CA LEU A 360 45.22 28.59 -30.65
C LEU A 360 45.63 28.93 -29.21
N ASN A 361 44.66 29.17 -28.34
CA ASN A 361 44.92 29.53 -26.94
C ASN A 361 45.14 28.31 -26.03
N GLU A 362 44.48 27.19 -26.32
CA GLU A 362 44.51 25.98 -25.48
C GLU A 362 45.53 24.95 -25.95
N GLU A 363 45.84 24.89 -27.25
CA GLU A 363 46.82 23.93 -27.77
C GLU A 363 48.26 24.34 -27.38
N THR A 364 48.98 23.40 -26.78
CA THR A 364 50.33 23.64 -26.27
C THR A 364 51.42 23.26 -27.29
N SER A 365 51.13 22.34 -28.22
CA SER A 365 52.07 21.94 -29.27
C SER A 365 52.14 22.98 -30.38
N GLN A 366 53.21 23.77 -30.35
CA GLN A 366 53.48 24.82 -31.34
C GLN A 366 53.77 24.24 -32.73
N GLU A 367 54.50 23.12 -32.81
CA GLU A 367 54.75 22.41 -34.06
C GLU A 367 53.45 21.92 -34.70
N LEU A 368 52.58 21.27 -33.92
CA LEU A 368 51.29 20.76 -34.40
C LEU A 368 50.40 21.88 -34.95
N LEU A 369 50.28 23.00 -34.22
CA LEU A 369 49.52 24.17 -34.71
C LEU A 369 50.10 24.70 -36.02
N GLY A 370 51.43 24.82 -36.10
CA GLY A 370 52.11 25.26 -37.31
C GLY A 370 51.80 24.37 -38.51
N GLU A 371 51.87 23.05 -38.35
CA GLU A 371 51.55 22.08 -39.39
C GLU A 371 50.08 22.14 -39.81
N VAL A 372 49.14 22.09 -38.84
CA VAL A 372 47.70 22.11 -39.11
C VAL A 372 47.29 23.37 -39.87
N LEU A 373 47.72 24.55 -39.40
CA LEU A 373 47.34 25.82 -40.04
C LEU A 373 47.97 25.96 -41.44
N THR A 374 49.20 25.50 -41.61
CA THR A 374 49.88 25.53 -42.91
C THR A 374 49.16 24.64 -43.91
N GLU A 375 48.83 23.40 -43.54
CA GLU A 375 48.09 22.49 -44.42
C GLU A 375 46.70 23.03 -44.78
N LEU A 376 45.99 23.64 -43.82
CA LEU A 376 44.69 24.26 -44.05
C LEU A 376 44.76 25.46 -44.98
N ALA A 377 45.78 26.32 -44.83
CA ALA A 377 45.99 27.47 -45.69
C ALA A 377 46.35 27.06 -47.13
N LEU A 378 47.20 26.04 -47.29
CA LEU A 378 47.64 25.56 -48.61
C LEU A 378 46.56 24.75 -49.35
N SER A 379 45.66 24.08 -48.63
CA SER A 379 44.55 23.30 -49.22
C SER A 379 43.33 24.15 -49.62
N ASN A 380 43.27 25.42 -49.20
CA ASN A 380 42.28 26.41 -49.64
C ASN A 380 42.98 27.60 -50.32
N PRO A 381 43.61 27.43 -51.50
CA PRO A 381 44.20 28.56 -52.20
C PRO A 381 43.09 29.52 -52.62
N VAL A 382 43.08 30.71 -52.04
CA VAL A 382 42.23 31.81 -52.50
C VAL A 382 42.79 32.26 -53.85
N GLU A 383 42.14 31.90 -54.95
CA GLU A 383 42.39 32.55 -56.25
C GLU A 383 42.10 34.06 -56.09
N GLU A 384 43.09 34.91 -56.36
CA GLU A 384 43.08 36.36 -56.10
C GLU A 384 41.91 37.15 -56.74
N ASN A 385 41.03 36.53 -57.53
CA ASN A 385 40.02 37.22 -58.35
C ASN A 385 38.59 36.66 -58.32
N LYS A 386 38.18 35.89 -57.29
CA LYS A 386 36.75 35.53 -57.08
C LYS A 386 36.21 36.06 -55.75
N LEU A 387 35.24 36.98 -55.85
CA LEU A 387 34.34 37.38 -54.77
C LEU A 387 33.47 36.19 -54.33
N SER A 388 34.01 35.37 -53.43
CA SER A 388 33.35 34.86 -52.22
C SER A 388 34.09 33.60 -51.74
N PRO A 389 34.66 33.59 -50.52
CA PRO A 389 34.80 32.33 -49.81
C PRO A 389 33.39 31.97 -49.32
N LYS A 390 32.88 30.80 -49.71
CA LYS A 390 31.76 30.17 -49.00
C LYS A 390 32.14 30.11 -47.51
N ALA A 391 31.52 30.95 -46.68
CA ALA A 391 31.53 30.94 -45.20
C ALA A 391 32.72 30.20 -44.54
N GLY A 392 33.95 30.65 -44.78
CA GLY A 392 35.17 29.97 -44.31
C GLY A 392 36.26 30.94 -43.86
N ILE A 393 37.24 30.46 -43.09
CA ILE A 393 38.37 31.27 -42.59
C ILE A 393 39.27 31.66 -43.78
N ASN A 394 39.47 32.96 -44.00
CA ASN A 394 40.45 33.46 -44.97
C ASN A 394 41.85 33.49 -44.34
N PHE A 395 42.64 32.46 -44.58
CA PHE A 395 43.99 32.27 -44.03
C PHE A 395 45.05 33.28 -44.53
N ASN A 396 44.74 34.06 -45.57
CA ASN A 396 45.64 35.10 -46.09
C ASN A 396 45.20 36.52 -45.70
N SER A 397 44.12 36.65 -44.91
CA SER A 397 43.58 37.95 -44.51
C SER A 397 44.40 38.62 -43.40
N GLU A 398 44.35 39.95 -43.38
CA GLU A 398 44.89 40.76 -42.28
C GLU A 398 44.27 40.38 -40.92
N ALA A 399 42.96 40.13 -40.89
CA ALA A 399 42.26 39.72 -39.66
C ALA A 399 42.83 38.41 -39.09
N PHE A 400 43.12 37.43 -39.95
CA PHE A 400 43.73 36.18 -39.53
C PHE A 400 45.18 36.38 -39.06
N LEU A 401 45.99 37.18 -39.76
CA LEU A 401 47.36 37.52 -39.31
C LEU A 401 47.35 38.18 -37.92
N ASN A 402 46.47 39.16 -37.70
CA ASN A 402 46.31 39.82 -36.40
C ASN A 402 45.89 38.83 -35.31
N LEU A 403 44.99 37.88 -35.62
CA LEU A 403 44.61 36.81 -34.69
C LEU A 403 45.81 35.91 -34.33
N ILE A 404 46.63 35.51 -35.30
CA ILE A 404 47.82 34.69 -35.07
C ILE A 404 48.83 35.44 -34.18
N VAL A 405 49.10 36.71 -34.46
CA VAL A 405 50.01 37.54 -33.65
C VAL A 405 49.49 37.70 -32.22
N LYS A 406 48.21 38.04 -32.05
CA LYS A 406 47.56 38.16 -30.73
C LYS A 406 47.64 36.85 -29.95
N SER A 407 47.35 35.72 -30.61
CA SER A 407 47.40 34.39 -29.99
C SER A 407 48.82 33.99 -29.62
N ALA A 408 49.81 34.31 -30.46
CA ALA A 408 51.22 34.03 -30.19
C ALA A 408 51.72 34.80 -28.96
N ILE A 409 51.29 36.06 -28.79
CA ILE A 409 51.58 36.87 -27.59
C ILE A 409 50.95 36.20 -26.36
N LYS A 410 49.66 35.84 -26.43
CA LYS A 410 48.94 35.20 -25.32
C LYS A 410 49.56 33.85 -24.92
N GLN A 411 49.95 33.03 -25.90
CA GLN A 411 50.62 31.75 -25.64
C GLN A 411 51.98 31.95 -24.97
N LYS A 412 52.71 33.02 -25.32
CA LYS A 412 53.97 33.41 -24.66
C LYS A 412 53.77 33.91 -23.23
N ILE A 413 52.70 34.66 -22.95
CA ILE A 413 52.35 35.10 -21.59
C ILE A 413 52.14 33.90 -20.66
N ASN A 414 51.57 32.81 -21.17
CA ASN A 414 51.34 31.59 -20.40
C ASN A 414 52.62 30.78 -20.10
N GLN A 415 53.78 31.20 -20.61
CA GLN A 415 55.08 30.59 -20.27
C GLN A 415 55.68 31.24 -19.02
N LEU A 416 56.26 30.44 -18.12
CA LEU A 416 56.90 30.91 -16.90
C LEU A 416 57.95 32.01 -17.19
N GLY A 417 57.80 33.18 -16.57
CA GLY A 417 58.76 34.30 -16.66
C GLY A 417 58.47 35.38 -17.71
N TYR A 418 57.30 35.37 -18.36
CA TYR A 418 56.87 36.41 -19.29
C TYR A 418 55.82 37.35 -18.68
N THR A 419 56.03 38.66 -18.84
CA THR A 419 54.98 39.68 -18.69
C THR A 419 54.28 39.91 -20.04
N ALA A 420 53.11 40.53 -20.03
CA ALA A 420 52.37 40.86 -21.25
C ALA A 420 53.20 41.76 -22.20
N GLU A 421 53.89 42.74 -21.63
CA GLU A 421 54.73 43.69 -22.33
C GLU A 421 55.95 42.98 -22.95
N LYS A 422 56.62 42.10 -22.18
CA LYS A 422 57.79 41.36 -22.65
C LYS A 422 57.45 40.37 -23.77
N ALA A 423 56.31 39.68 -23.66
CA ALA A 423 55.82 38.78 -24.70
C ALA A 423 55.50 39.55 -25.99
N LYS A 424 54.77 40.67 -25.87
CA LYS A 424 54.46 41.55 -27.00
C LYS A 424 55.73 42.06 -27.68
N GLN A 425 56.69 42.57 -26.91
CA GLN A 425 57.95 43.08 -27.42
C GLN A 425 58.74 42.00 -28.17
N GLU A 426 58.86 40.78 -27.63
CA GLU A 426 59.58 39.68 -28.29
C GLU A 426 58.94 39.28 -29.62
N ILE A 427 57.61 39.18 -29.69
CA ILE A 427 56.90 38.83 -30.92
C ILE A 427 57.04 39.93 -31.97
N GLU A 428 56.80 41.19 -31.59
CA GLU A 428 56.89 42.32 -32.52
C GLU A 428 58.32 42.51 -33.04
N SER A 429 59.32 42.41 -32.18
CA SER A 429 60.73 42.46 -32.59
C SER A 429 61.07 41.29 -33.51
N GLY A 430 60.64 40.07 -33.21
CA GLY A 430 60.83 38.91 -34.09
C GLY A 430 60.28 39.11 -35.51
N ILE A 431 59.12 39.77 -35.63
CA ILE A 431 58.47 40.12 -36.90
C ILE A 431 59.27 41.19 -37.65
N ILE A 432 59.72 42.25 -36.97
CA ILE A 432 60.55 43.31 -37.57
C ILE A 432 61.89 42.74 -38.04
N ASN A 433 62.50 41.86 -37.25
CA ASN A 433 63.73 41.17 -37.59
C ASN A 433 63.56 40.32 -38.86
N PHE A 434 62.42 39.66 -39.02
CA PHE A 434 62.11 38.89 -40.22
C PHE A 434 61.88 39.79 -41.44
N TYR A 435 61.14 40.90 -41.27
CA TYR A 435 60.85 41.84 -42.36
C TYR A 435 62.14 42.37 -43.01
N PHE A 436 63.09 42.84 -42.19
CA PHE A 436 64.35 43.42 -42.67
C PHE A 436 65.47 42.39 -42.87
N GLY A 437 65.64 41.45 -41.94
CA GLY A 437 66.74 40.47 -41.95
C GLY A 437 66.43 39.17 -42.70
N GLY A 438 65.15 38.87 -42.99
CA GLY A 438 64.73 37.70 -43.78
C GLY A 438 64.84 36.33 -43.10
N ALA A 439 65.49 36.24 -41.94
CA ALA A 439 65.68 34.98 -41.23
C ALA A 439 64.39 34.52 -40.54
N SER A 440 63.76 33.45 -41.02
CA SER A 440 62.56 32.87 -40.38
C SER A 440 62.80 32.42 -38.93
N SER A 441 64.07 32.18 -38.55
CA SER A 441 64.51 31.89 -37.19
C SER A 441 64.27 33.03 -36.19
N SER A 442 63.93 34.25 -36.63
CA SER A 442 63.54 35.35 -35.75
C SER A 442 62.07 35.31 -35.33
N LEU A 443 61.21 34.62 -36.07
CA LEU A 443 59.78 34.51 -35.77
C LEU A 443 59.54 33.44 -34.69
N THR A 444 58.59 33.65 -33.78
CA THR A 444 58.20 32.62 -32.81
C THR A 444 57.51 31.42 -33.48
N ARG A 445 57.64 30.23 -32.89
CA ARG A 445 56.79 29.08 -33.25
C ARG A 445 55.39 29.16 -32.64
N ALA A 446 55.19 30.04 -31.65
CA ALA A 446 53.91 30.21 -30.96
C ALA A 446 52.77 30.49 -31.95
N SER A 447 51.64 29.81 -31.74
CA SER A 447 50.45 29.84 -32.60
C SER A 447 50.72 29.62 -34.10
N GLY A 448 51.81 28.95 -34.47
CA GLY A 448 52.14 28.65 -35.86
C GLY A 448 52.72 29.83 -36.67
N LEU A 449 53.03 30.97 -36.05
CA LEU A 449 53.46 32.19 -36.75
C LEU A 449 54.63 31.93 -37.71
N ARG A 450 55.74 31.37 -37.22
CA ARG A 450 56.90 31.03 -38.08
C ARG A 450 56.53 30.10 -39.23
N ALA A 451 55.72 29.07 -38.98
CA ALA A 451 55.38 28.07 -39.99
C ALA A 451 54.60 28.70 -41.16
N LEU A 452 53.65 29.59 -40.86
CA LEU A 452 52.84 30.29 -41.87
C LEU A 452 53.68 31.22 -42.76
N PHE A 453 54.71 31.88 -42.22
CA PHE A 453 55.65 32.66 -43.02
C PHE A 453 56.59 31.77 -43.85
N ILE A 454 57.07 30.65 -43.31
CA ILE A 454 57.89 29.67 -44.06
C ILE A 454 57.10 29.08 -45.23
N ALA A 455 55.81 28.81 -45.02
CA ALA A 455 54.91 28.28 -46.04
C ALA A 455 54.42 29.32 -47.07
N ASN A 456 54.88 30.57 -46.98
CA ASN A 456 54.44 31.69 -47.82
C ASN A 456 52.93 31.99 -47.76
N VAL A 457 52.25 31.60 -46.68
CA VAL A 457 50.86 32.03 -46.40
C VAL A 457 50.86 33.54 -46.12
N PHE A 458 51.86 34.00 -45.37
CA PHE A 458 52.15 35.42 -45.19
C PHE A 458 53.47 35.79 -45.82
N SER A 459 53.52 37.00 -46.38
CA SER A 459 54.71 37.57 -47.00
C SER A 459 55.21 38.77 -46.21
N LYS A 460 56.38 39.32 -46.60
CA LYS A 460 56.83 40.61 -46.06
C LYS A 460 55.78 41.71 -46.23
N LYS A 461 55.00 41.69 -47.32
CA LYS A 461 53.91 42.65 -47.56
C LYS A 461 52.79 42.51 -46.52
N SER A 462 52.53 41.30 -46.03
CA SER A 462 51.53 41.07 -44.98
C SER A 462 51.93 41.74 -43.64
N ILE A 463 53.22 41.89 -43.34
CA ILE A 463 53.69 42.60 -42.14
C ILE A 463 53.34 44.09 -42.19
N GLU A 464 53.12 44.62 -43.40
CA GLU A 464 52.81 46.03 -43.58
C GLU A 464 51.43 46.42 -43.03
N THR A 465 50.57 45.45 -42.78
CA THR A 465 49.27 45.68 -42.15
C THR A 465 49.32 45.60 -40.62
N ILE A 466 50.35 44.94 -40.05
CA ILE A 466 50.50 44.79 -38.58
C ILE A 466 50.88 46.12 -37.92
N PHE A 467 51.78 46.88 -38.57
CA PHE A 467 52.31 48.12 -38.03
C PHE A 467 51.97 49.30 -38.94
N THR A 468 51.42 50.37 -38.35
CA THR A 468 51.26 51.66 -39.05
C THR A 468 52.61 52.12 -39.61
N PRO A 469 52.65 52.91 -40.70
CA PRO A 469 53.92 53.39 -41.27
C PRO A 469 54.82 54.07 -40.23
N LYS A 470 54.23 54.84 -39.31
CA LYS A 470 54.90 55.49 -38.18
C LYS A 470 55.49 54.47 -37.20
N ALA A 471 54.69 53.52 -36.71
CA ALA A 471 55.14 52.51 -35.76
C ALA A 471 56.20 51.58 -36.35
N ARG A 472 56.08 51.21 -37.63
CA ARG A 472 57.08 50.41 -38.34
C ARG A 472 58.40 51.14 -38.43
N PHE A 473 58.37 52.44 -38.75
CA PHE A 473 59.58 53.24 -38.83
C PHE A 473 60.25 53.40 -37.46
N ALA A 474 59.47 53.66 -36.40
CA ALA A 474 59.98 53.68 -35.03
C ALA A 474 60.64 52.34 -34.64
N LYS A 475 59.98 51.22 -34.92
CA LYS A 475 60.53 49.88 -34.64
C LYS A 475 61.74 49.53 -35.51
N ALA A 476 61.80 50.00 -36.76
CA ALA A 476 62.97 49.86 -37.61
C ALA A 476 64.18 50.60 -37.01
N ILE A 477 63.98 51.83 -36.52
CA ILE A 477 65.02 52.57 -35.81
C ILE A 477 65.42 51.84 -34.52
N ALA A 478 64.47 51.40 -33.70
CA ALA A 478 64.77 50.63 -32.50
C ALA A 478 65.61 49.36 -32.83
N TYR A 479 65.30 48.70 -33.93
CA TYR A 479 66.04 47.53 -34.41
C TYR A 479 67.45 47.90 -34.88
N TYR A 480 67.62 49.04 -35.55
CA TYR A 480 68.92 49.57 -35.93
C TYR A 480 69.79 49.91 -34.72
N LEU A 481 69.20 50.52 -33.69
CA LEU A 481 69.91 50.96 -32.49
C LEU A 481 70.38 49.80 -31.60
N THR A 482 69.79 48.60 -31.73
CA THR A 482 70.06 47.46 -30.85
C THR A 482 70.92 46.36 -31.48
N LEU A 483 71.10 46.36 -32.81
CA LEU A 483 71.83 45.33 -33.52
C LEU A 483 73.34 45.59 -33.59
N LYS A 484 74.13 44.51 -33.44
CA LYS A 484 75.57 44.50 -33.74
C LYS A 484 75.88 44.30 -35.23
N THR A 485 75.00 43.61 -35.96
CA THR A 485 75.10 43.32 -37.40
C THR A 485 73.84 43.81 -38.11
N LEU A 486 74.00 44.73 -39.06
CA LEU A 486 72.91 45.47 -39.66
C LEU A 486 72.54 44.93 -41.06
N PRO A 487 71.25 44.62 -41.33
CA PRO A 487 70.80 44.28 -42.67
C PRO A 487 70.82 45.50 -43.61
N ASP A 488 71.29 45.34 -44.85
CA ASP A 488 71.33 46.42 -45.86
C ASP A 488 69.94 47.03 -46.12
N LEU A 489 68.91 46.17 -46.20
CA LEU A 489 67.51 46.57 -46.34
C LEU A 489 67.03 47.49 -45.20
N LEU A 490 67.53 47.31 -43.98
CA LEU A 490 67.17 48.18 -42.84
C LEU A 490 67.83 49.56 -43.00
N ILE A 491 69.09 49.59 -43.41
CA ILE A 491 69.85 50.82 -43.61
C ILE A 491 69.23 51.63 -44.75
N GLU A 492 68.91 51.01 -45.88
CA GLU A 492 68.24 51.68 -47.00
C GLU A 492 66.86 52.20 -46.61
N TYR A 493 66.08 51.40 -45.87
CA TYR A 493 64.76 51.82 -45.39
C TYR A 493 64.85 53.05 -44.49
N ILE A 494 65.80 53.10 -43.55
CA ILE A 494 65.97 54.24 -42.64
C ILE A 494 66.51 55.48 -43.38
N LYS A 495 67.45 55.30 -44.32
CA LYS A 495 68.00 56.39 -45.15
C LYS A 495 66.91 57.10 -45.97
N GLY A 496 65.95 56.34 -46.50
CA GLY A 496 64.89 56.85 -47.37
C GLY A 496 63.68 57.47 -46.65
N LYS A 497 63.72 57.64 -45.32
CA LYS A 497 62.57 58.11 -44.53
C LYS A 497 62.81 59.50 -43.94
N ASP A 498 61.78 60.34 -44.06
CA ASP A 498 61.77 61.69 -43.53
C ASP A 498 61.41 61.71 -42.02
N ALA A 499 61.99 62.67 -41.29
CA ALA A 499 61.84 62.84 -39.85
C ALA A 499 60.58 63.64 -39.46
N SER A 500 59.81 64.17 -40.42
CA SER A 500 58.61 65.00 -40.15
C SER A 500 57.51 64.32 -39.34
N THR A 501 57.52 62.98 -39.24
CA THR A 501 56.54 62.18 -38.49
C THR A 501 57.01 61.79 -37.08
N MET A 502 58.19 62.26 -36.65
CA MET A 502 58.80 61.97 -35.36
C MET A 502 58.34 62.95 -34.29
N ASP A 503 57.30 62.56 -33.55
CA ASP A 503 56.82 63.23 -32.34
C ASP A 503 57.19 62.41 -31.09
N GLU A 504 56.68 62.84 -29.93
CA GLU A 504 56.96 62.17 -28.66
C GLU A 504 56.47 60.71 -28.64
N GLU A 505 55.32 60.41 -29.26
CA GLU A 505 54.80 59.05 -29.39
C GLU A 505 55.74 58.16 -30.22
N PHE A 506 56.33 58.70 -31.30
CA PHE A 506 57.35 57.99 -32.08
C PHE A 506 58.54 57.61 -31.21
N PHE A 507 59.04 58.55 -30.41
CA PHE A 507 60.15 58.30 -29.48
C PHE A 507 59.82 57.21 -28.46
N ASP A 508 58.62 57.27 -27.87
CA ASP A 508 58.18 56.28 -26.89
C ASP A 508 58.10 54.87 -27.51
N ILE A 509 57.69 54.73 -28.77
CA ILE A 509 57.71 53.44 -29.49
C ILE A 509 59.15 52.94 -29.70
N VAL A 510 60.08 53.82 -30.08
CA VAL A 510 61.50 53.46 -30.27
C VAL A 510 62.07 52.93 -28.95
N PHE A 511 61.85 53.66 -27.86
CA PHE A 511 62.43 53.33 -26.55
C PHE A 511 61.74 52.13 -25.89
N ALA A 512 60.45 51.92 -26.10
CA ALA A 512 59.78 50.69 -25.66
C ALA A 512 60.27 49.45 -26.42
N SER A 513 60.82 49.62 -27.63
CA SER A 513 61.27 48.53 -28.50
C SER A 513 62.78 48.25 -28.39
N ALA A 514 63.57 49.19 -27.86
CA ALA A 514 65.02 49.08 -27.68
C ALA A 514 65.41 49.15 -26.20
N THR A 515 66.34 48.32 -25.76
CA THR A 515 66.82 48.32 -24.36
C THR A 515 68.24 48.86 -24.33
N PHE A 516 68.46 49.90 -23.52
CA PHE A 516 69.76 50.53 -23.31
C PHE A 516 70.14 50.41 -21.83
N ASN A 517 71.36 50.00 -21.54
CA ASN A 517 71.81 49.79 -20.16
C ASN A 517 72.27 51.10 -19.50
N ASP A 518 72.72 52.06 -20.30
CA ASP A 518 73.21 53.35 -19.84
C ASP A 518 73.05 54.43 -20.93
N PRO A 519 73.23 55.73 -20.58
CA PRO A 519 73.16 56.81 -21.54
C PRO A 519 74.22 56.75 -22.65
N ASP A 520 75.39 56.14 -22.38
CA ASP A 520 76.47 56.05 -23.38
C ASP A 520 76.00 55.15 -24.54
N GLU A 521 75.39 54.00 -24.23
CA GLU A 521 74.82 53.10 -25.23
C GLU A 521 73.74 53.79 -26.08
N LEU A 522 72.86 54.60 -25.47
CA LEU A 522 71.81 55.33 -26.20
C LEU A 522 72.40 56.37 -27.15
N PHE A 523 73.23 57.28 -26.65
CA PHE A 523 73.72 58.40 -27.46
C PHE A 523 74.74 57.95 -28.50
N GLU A 524 75.59 56.97 -28.22
CA GLU A 524 76.48 56.38 -29.23
C GLU A 524 75.68 55.69 -30.35
N SER A 525 74.55 55.06 -30.01
CA SER A 525 73.64 54.46 -31.01
C SER A 525 72.95 55.54 -31.86
N LEU A 526 72.53 56.65 -31.25
CA LEU A 526 71.99 57.80 -31.99
C LEU A 526 73.04 58.46 -32.90
N PHE A 527 74.31 58.48 -32.49
CA PHE A 527 75.40 58.95 -33.34
C PHE A 527 75.61 58.04 -34.55
N ARG A 528 75.58 56.71 -34.36
CA ARG A 528 75.58 55.77 -35.50
C ARG A 528 74.41 56.01 -36.42
N LEU A 529 73.21 56.25 -35.87
CA LEU A 529 72.04 56.62 -36.66
C LEU A 529 72.27 57.92 -37.43
N SER A 530 72.98 58.90 -36.88
CA SER A 530 73.26 60.16 -37.58
C SER A 530 74.11 59.98 -38.85
N GLN A 531 74.90 58.91 -38.94
CA GLN A 531 75.69 58.59 -40.13
C GLN A 531 74.82 58.11 -41.31
N ILE A 532 73.59 57.66 -41.04
CA ILE A 532 72.67 57.17 -42.06
C ILE A 532 71.42 58.03 -42.22
N ASN A 533 70.92 58.64 -41.14
CA ASN A 533 69.80 59.57 -41.15
C ASN A 533 70.02 60.68 -40.10
N PRO A 534 70.74 61.76 -40.46
CA PRO A 534 71.05 62.86 -39.55
C PRO A 534 69.81 63.56 -38.97
N GLN A 535 68.74 63.68 -39.76
CA GLN A 535 67.48 64.33 -39.38
C GLN A 535 66.77 63.52 -38.29
N ALA A 536 66.67 62.19 -38.46
CA ALA A 536 66.10 61.27 -37.48
C ALA A 536 66.89 61.25 -36.18
N ALA A 537 68.22 61.15 -36.27
CA ALA A 537 69.10 61.17 -35.11
C ALA A 537 68.97 62.47 -34.32
N LYS A 538 68.89 63.62 -35.00
CA LYS A 538 68.68 64.92 -34.36
C LYS A 538 67.32 65.00 -33.66
N ALA A 539 66.23 64.54 -34.30
CA ALA A 539 64.90 64.54 -33.70
C ALA A 539 64.85 63.66 -32.44
N LEU A 540 65.37 62.42 -32.51
CA LEU A 540 65.42 61.52 -31.37
C LEU A 540 66.37 62.00 -30.28
N PHE A 541 67.48 62.67 -30.63
CA PHE A 541 68.37 63.31 -29.67
C PHE A 541 67.65 64.35 -28.82
N VAL A 542 66.79 65.17 -29.44
CA VAL A 542 65.99 66.17 -28.71
C VAL A 542 65.09 65.48 -27.68
N PHE A 543 64.32 64.46 -28.08
CA PHE A 543 63.44 63.74 -27.14
C PHE A 543 64.22 62.98 -26.06
N ALA A 544 65.30 62.28 -26.44
CA ALA A 544 66.19 61.58 -25.50
C ALA A 544 66.77 62.56 -24.48
N SER A 545 67.16 63.75 -24.91
CA SER A 545 67.71 64.79 -24.03
C SER A 545 66.70 65.31 -23.01
N HIS A 546 65.42 65.42 -23.39
CA HIS A 546 64.34 65.80 -22.46
C HIS A 546 63.97 64.68 -21.49
N LYS A 547 64.08 63.40 -21.91
CA LYS A 547 63.69 62.24 -21.10
C LYS A 547 64.87 61.53 -20.39
N ILE A 548 66.12 61.93 -20.61
CA ILE A 548 67.33 61.27 -20.06
C ILE A 548 67.27 61.06 -18.53
N ASN A 549 66.71 62.02 -17.80
CA ASN A 549 66.55 61.92 -16.34
C ASN A 549 65.56 60.82 -15.94
N VAL A 550 64.45 60.71 -16.67
CA VAL A 550 63.46 59.64 -16.45
C VAL A 550 64.04 58.27 -16.81
N LEU A 551 64.87 58.22 -17.85
CA LEU A 551 65.39 56.97 -18.41
C LEU A 551 66.58 56.39 -17.62
N PHE A 552 67.49 57.24 -17.12
CA PHE A 552 68.75 56.80 -16.53
C PHE A 552 69.09 57.49 -15.20
N SER A 553 68.17 58.29 -14.64
CA SER A 553 68.38 59.04 -13.39
C SER A 553 69.58 60.00 -13.42
N ILE A 554 69.89 60.58 -14.59
CA ILE A 554 70.94 61.59 -14.81
C ILE A 554 70.40 62.76 -15.63
N SER A 555 70.84 63.98 -15.35
CA SER A 555 70.46 65.15 -16.18
C SER A 555 71.29 65.22 -17.46
N LEU A 556 70.75 65.88 -18.50
CA LEU A 556 71.49 66.12 -19.74
C LEU A 556 72.76 66.93 -19.48
N GLU A 557 72.72 67.89 -18.57
CA GLU A 557 73.85 68.75 -18.20
C GLU A 557 74.97 67.95 -17.52
N GLU A 558 74.60 67.04 -16.63
CA GLU A 558 75.54 66.14 -15.95
C GLU A 558 76.18 65.15 -16.92
N TYR A 559 75.39 64.60 -17.83
CA TYR A 559 75.90 63.73 -18.89
C TYR A 559 76.78 64.49 -19.89
N ALA A 560 76.41 65.71 -20.29
CA ALA A 560 77.21 66.55 -21.17
C ALA A 560 78.58 66.89 -20.56
N LYS A 561 78.66 67.11 -19.24
CA LYS A 561 79.95 67.27 -18.52
C LYS A 561 80.81 65.99 -18.60
N LYS A 562 80.21 64.81 -18.50
CA LYS A 562 80.90 63.52 -18.67
C LYS A 562 81.47 63.39 -20.08
N ILE A 563 80.73 63.80 -21.11
CA ILE A 563 81.19 63.79 -22.52
C ILE A 563 82.28 64.83 -22.77
N ALA A 564 82.20 66.02 -22.16
CA ALA A 564 83.22 67.07 -22.28
C ALA A 564 84.60 66.62 -21.78
N LEU A 565 84.65 65.69 -20.83
CA LEU A 565 85.88 65.09 -20.28
C LEU A 565 86.45 63.93 -21.11
N ARG A 566 85.72 63.43 -22.12
CA ARG A 566 86.22 62.40 -23.04
C ARG A 566 87.24 62.99 -24.04
N GLU A 567 88.15 62.14 -24.53
CA GLU A 567 89.05 62.49 -25.63
C GLU A 567 88.25 62.94 -26.88
N SER A 568 88.83 63.86 -27.66
CA SER A 568 88.19 64.41 -28.85
C SER A 568 87.86 63.30 -29.85
N SER A 569 86.58 63.14 -30.17
CA SER A 569 86.07 62.13 -31.09
C SER A 569 84.93 62.70 -31.93
N GLU A 570 84.64 62.07 -33.07
CA GLU A 570 83.50 62.47 -33.93
C GLU A 570 82.16 62.43 -33.17
N PHE A 571 82.02 61.46 -32.26
CA PHE A 571 80.88 61.37 -31.35
C PHE A 571 80.74 62.61 -30.45
N LYS A 572 81.85 63.04 -29.82
CA LYS A 572 81.88 64.21 -28.94
C LYS A 572 81.46 65.48 -29.68
N SER A 573 82.06 65.74 -30.84
CA SER A 573 81.74 66.90 -31.67
C SER A 573 80.28 66.91 -32.14
N TRP A 574 79.75 65.72 -32.50
CA TRP A 574 78.34 65.58 -32.87
C TRP A 574 77.40 65.87 -31.69
N PHE A 575 77.64 65.28 -30.52
CA PHE A 575 76.80 65.45 -29.33
C PHE A 575 76.73 66.94 -28.93
N GLU A 576 77.89 67.61 -28.86
CA GLU A 576 78.00 69.03 -28.50
C GLU A 576 77.26 69.95 -29.50
N SER A 577 77.27 69.58 -30.80
CA SER A 577 76.58 70.35 -31.86
C SER A 577 75.05 70.34 -31.75
N LEU A 578 74.46 69.32 -31.10
CA LEU A 578 73.02 69.15 -30.98
C LEU A 578 72.46 69.59 -29.62
N SER A 579 73.26 69.56 -28.56
CA SER A 579 72.86 69.99 -27.21
C SER A 579 72.61 71.49 -27.06
N ASN A 580 72.87 72.31 -28.10
CA ASN A 580 72.68 73.76 -28.12
C ASN A 580 71.82 74.21 -29.33
N PRO A 581 70.47 74.35 -29.23
CA PRO A 581 69.64 74.60 -30.42
C PRO A 581 69.30 76.09 -30.68
N GLN A 582 69.17 76.47 -31.97
CA GLN A 582 68.38 77.62 -32.46
C GLN A 582 67.15 77.13 -33.29
N PRO A 583 66.04 77.90 -33.38
CA PRO A 583 64.75 77.44 -33.92
C PRO A 583 64.49 77.86 -35.39
N VAL A 584 63.94 76.97 -36.25
CA VAL A 584 63.37 77.33 -37.58
C VAL A 584 62.13 76.50 -37.99
N ILE A 585 60.99 77.20 -38.08
CA ILE A 585 59.96 77.34 -39.15
C ILE A 585 59.59 76.14 -40.08
N LYS A 586 58.27 75.88 -40.19
CA LYS A 586 57.55 74.90 -41.06
C LYS A 586 57.28 75.43 -42.49
N ILE A 587 57.27 74.56 -43.51
CA ILE A 587 56.95 74.88 -44.93
C ILE A 587 55.61 74.22 -45.37
N PRO A 588 54.71 74.89 -46.13
CA PRO A 588 53.33 74.45 -46.41
C PRO A 588 53.05 74.15 -47.90
N VAL A 589 53.36 72.94 -48.40
CA VAL A 589 53.05 72.54 -49.80
C VAL A 589 52.34 71.17 -49.92
N ILE A 590 52.27 70.37 -48.85
CA ILE A 590 51.67 69.02 -48.88
C ILE A 590 50.12 69.03 -48.75
N ASP A 591 49.52 70.14 -48.33
CA ASP A 591 48.13 70.18 -47.88
C ASP A 591 47.07 70.07 -49.00
N ASN A 592 47.38 70.45 -50.24
CA ASN A 592 46.38 70.48 -51.32
C ASN A 592 46.14 69.12 -52.01
N LEU A 593 47.15 68.26 -52.14
CA LEU A 593 47.00 66.91 -52.71
C LEU A 593 46.32 65.94 -51.72
N LEU A 594 46.59 66.09 -50.43
CA LEU A 594 45.93 65.31 -49.39
C LEU A 594 44.44 65.65 -49.23
N ARG A 595 44.00 66.88 -49.57
CA ARG A 595 42.59 67.28 -49.45
C ARG A 595 41.68 66.55 -50.43
N GLN A 596 42.09 66.33 -51.68
CA GLN A 596 41.24 65.64 -52.68
C GLN A 596 41.06 64.14 -52.39
N GLN A 597 42.12 63.45 -51.95
CA GLN A 597 42.04 62.03 -51.61
C GLN A 597 41.16 61.79 -50.37
N ARG A 598 41.23 62.70 -49.37
CA ARG A 598 40.35 62.66 -48.19
C ARG A 598 38.86 62.73 -48.58
N VAL A 599 38.49 63.54 -49.57
CA VAL A 599 37.08 63.70 -50.01
C VAL A 599 36.51 62.43 -50.65
N GLU A 600 37.28 61.70 -51.46
CA GLU A 600 36.81 60.44 -52.06
C GLU A 600 36.75 59.29 -51.04
N ASP A 601 37.70 59.23 -50.11
CA ASP A 601 37.64 58.27 -49.00
C ASP A 601 36.42 58.52 -48.10
N ALA A 602 36.06 59.79 -47.86
CA ALA A 602 34.86 60.16 -47.11
C ALA A 602 33.56 59.70 -47.78
N LYS A 603 33.45 59.80 -49.11
CA LYS A 603 32.28 59.28 -49.87
C LYS A 603 32.16 57.76 -49.77
N ARG A 604 33.29 57.04 -49.84
CA ARG A 604 33.31 55.57 -49.70
C ARG A 604 32.82 55.13 -48.32
N VAL A 605 33.28 55.80 -47.26
CA VAL A 605 32.83 55.55 -45.87
C VAL A 605 31.32 55.75 -45.73
N ILE A 606 30.75 56.79 -46.35
CA ILE A 606 29.30 57.01 -46.35
C ILE A 606 28.54 55.85 -47.03
N ALA A 607 29.00 55.39 -48.20
CA ALA A 607 28.38 54.28 -48.91
C ALA A 607 28.44 52.95 -48.11
N GLU A 608 29.56 52.67 -47.46
CA GLU A 608 29.74 51.50 -46.60
C GLU A 608 28.79 51.54 -45.38
N ILE A 609 28.61 52.71 -44.76
CA ILE A 609 27.68 52.89 -43.64
C ILE A 609 26.23 52.68 -44.10
N VAL A 610 25.83 53.23 -45.25
CA VAL A 610 24.49 52.99 -45.84
C VAL A 610 24.26 51.50 -46.08
N GLN A 611 25.27 50.78 -46.58
CA GLN A 611 25.19 49.34 -46.80
C GLN A 611 25.04 48.57 -45.47
N ARG A 612 25.83 48.92 -44.45
CA ARG A 612 25.75 48.30 -43.10
C ARG A 612 24.37 48.50 -42.44
N ILE A 613 23.77 49.68 -42.59
CA ILE A 613 22.41 49.93 -42.08
C ILE A 613 21.39 49.06 -42.84
N ASN A 614 21.48 48.97 -44.17
CA ASN A 614 20.57 48.16 -44.97
C ASN A 614 20.67 46.66 -44.65
N SER A 615 21.88 46.14 -44.46
CA SER A 615 22.14 44.73 -44.16
C SER A 615 21.96 44.36 -42.69
N PHE A 616 21.66 45.32 -41.80
CA PHE A 616 21.50 45.06 -40.37
C PHE A 616 20.42 43.99 -40.11
N PRO A 617 20.77 42.86 -39.46
CA PRO A 617 19.85 41.76 -39.20
C PRO A 617 19.01 42.04 -37.95
N PHE A 618 17.71 41.73 -38.02
CA PHE A 618 16.83 41.69 -36.84
C PHE A 618 15.75 40.63 -37.05
N ASN A 619 15.38 39.93 -35.97
CA ASN A 619 14.32 38.92 -35.96
C ASN A 619 13.64 38.91 -34.58
N PHE A 620 12.31 38.87 -34.56
CA PHE A 620 11.52 38.82 -33.33
C PHE A 620 10.78 37.49 -33.10
N GLU A 621 10.84 36.54 -34.05
CA GLU A 621 10.09 35.27 -33.94
C GLU A 621 10.53 34.39 -32.77
N ILE A 622 11.79 34.53 -32.33
CA ILE A 622 12.36 33.76 -31.22
C ILE A 622 11.87 34.24 -29.84
N TYR A 623 11.29 35.43 -29.75
CA TYR A 623 10.85 35.99 -28.47
C TYR A 623 9.40 35.60 -28.18
N LYS A 624 9.19 35.10 -26.96
CA LYS A 624 7.89 34.59 -26.46
C LYS A 624 7.13 35.58 -25.56
N THR A 625 7.70 36.74 -25.24
CA THR A 625 7.09 37.73 -24.33
C THR A 625 7.19 39.15 -24.89
N VAL A 626 6.24 40.01 -24.53
CA VAL A 626 6.23 41.42 -24.94
C VAL A 626 7.42 42.20 -24.37
N GLU A 627 7.85 41.94 -23.13
CA GLU A 627 8.99 42.65 -22.54
C GLU A 627 10.29 42.38 -23.32
N HIS A 628 10.60 41.11 -23.61
CA HIS A 628 11.78 40.77 -24.41
C HIS A 628 11.74 41.38 -25.81
N ILE A 629 10.58 41.45 -26.47
CA ILE A 629 10.46 42.10 -27.78
C ILE A 629 10.77 43.59 -27.68
N ASN A 630 10.19 44.28 -26.70
CA ASN A 630 10.43 45.71 -26.50
C ASN A 630 11.90 46.00 -26.17
N LEU A 631 12.50 45.20 -25.28
CA LEU A 631 13.90 45.37 -24.88
C LEU A 631 14.85 45.14 -26.05
N ASN A 632 14.64 44.08 -26.84
CA ASN A 632 15.46 43.80 -28.02
C ASN A 632 15.20 44.78 -29.16
N ALA A 633 13.97 45.31 -29.30
CA ALA A 633 13.69 46.36 -30.28
C ALA A 633 14.49 47.64 -29.95
N GLU A 634 14.52 48.06 -28.69
CA GLU A 634 15.34 49.19 -28.25
C GLU A 634 16.84 48.90 -28.36
N GLU A 635 17.29 47.67 -28.09
CA GLU A 635 18.68 47.28 -28.29
C GLU A 635 19.07 47.36 -29.78
N PHE A 636 18.27 46.80 -30.69
CA PHE A 636 18.54 46.87 -32.13
C PHE A 636 18.54 48.32 -32.64
N LYS A 637 17.63 49.17 -32.14
CA LYS A 637 17.65 50.62 -32.43
C LYS A 637 18.91 51.28 -31.88
N GLY A 638 19.36 50.91 -30.69
CA GLY A 638 20.60 51.38 -30.07
C GLY A 638 21.84 50.99 -30.89
N GLN A 639 21.93 49.72 -31.31
CA GLN A 639 23.00 49.21 -32.16
C GLN A 639 23.02 49.91 -33.53
N LEU A 640 21.85 50.17 -34.13
CA LEU A 640 21.74 50.98 -35.36
C LEU A 640 22.20 52.44 -35.16
N LYS A 641 21.88 53.04 -34.00
CA LYS A 641 22.38 54.38 -33.64
C LYS A 641 23.89 54.39 -33.36
N GLN A 642 24.48 53.28 -32.91
CA GLN A 642 25.94 53.18 -32.76
C GLN A 642 26.65 53.13 -34.11
N ILE A 643 26.04 52.55 -35.15
CA ILE A 643 26.61 52.53 -36.51
C ILE A 643 26.80 53.94 -37.07
N ILE A 644 25.93 54.89 -36.72
CA ILE A 644 26.05 56.31 -37.14
C ILE A 644 26.90 57.17 -36.19
N ASN A 645 27.22 56.68 -34.99
CA ASN A 645 28.10 57.38 -34.04
C ASN A 645 29.56 56.96 -34.18
N SER A 646 29.95 56.38 -35.32
CA SER A 646 31.34 56.00 -35.55
C SER A 646 32.22 57.23 -35.78
N GLY A 647 33.42 57.24 -35.20
CA GLY A 647 34.41 58.29 -35.47
C GLY A 647 34.78 58.41 -36.95
N GLU A 648 34.65 57.30 -37.70
CA GLU A 648 34.81 57.25 -39.15
C GLU A 648 33.77 58.11 -39.88
N LEU A 649 32.50 58.09 -39.44
CA LEU A 649 31.45 58.94 -40.03
C LEU A 649 31.68 60.40 -39.70
N GLN A 650 32.04 60.73 -38.46
CA GLN A 650 32.32 62.12 -38.07
C GLN A 650 33.49 62.71 -38.86
N ASN A 651 34.55 61.93 -39.04
CA ASN A 651 35.68 62.32 -39.87
C ASN A 651 35.28 62.49 -41.36
N ALA A 652 34.44 61.59 -41.90
CA ALA A 652 33.96 61.68 -43.27
C ALA A 652 33.05 62.91 -43.49
N LEU A 653 32.15 63.21 -42.55
CA LEU A 653 31.27 64.39 -42.60
C LEU A 653 32.07 65.69 -42.51
N GLN A 654 33.07 65.75 -41.62
CA GLN A 654 33.96 66.91 -41.46
C GLN A 654 34.80 67.17 -42.73
N VAL A 655 35.24 66.11 -43.42
CA VAL A 655 35.98 66.21 -44.67
C VAL A 655 35.08 66.68 -45.84
N LEU A 656 33.78 66.39 -45.79
CA LEU A 656 32.80 66.77 -46.80
C LEU A 656 32.13 68.14 -46.53
N ASP A 657 32.57 68.83 -45.48
CA ASP A 657 32.02 70.13 -45.04
C ASP A 657 30.51 70.07 -44.72
N LEU A 658 30.06 68.91 -44.21
CA LEU A 658 28.68 68.68 -43.78
C LEU A 658 28.61 68.81 -42.25
N PRO A 659 27.75 69.70 -41.71
CA PRO A 659 27.83 70.09 -40.30
C PRO A 659 27.35 68.99 -39.34
N ASP A 660 26.35 68.17 -39.69
CA ASP A 660 25.73 67.26 -38.71
C ASP A 660 25.34 65.86 -39.24
N GLU A 661 24.74 65.70 -40.43
CA GLU A 661 24.31 64.39 -40.97
C GLU A 661 24.31 64.31 -42.52
N HIS A 662 24.53 63.11 -43.10
CA HIS A 662 24.36 62.86 -44.54
C HIS A 662 22.91 62.43 -44.88
N PRO A 663 22.22 63.06 -45.84
CA PRO A 663 20.80 62.81 -46.13
C PRO A 663 20.45 61.34 -46.44
N GLU A 664 21.34 60.63 -47.12
CA GLU A 664 21.12 59.24 -47.51
C GLU A 664 21.25 58.26 -46.33
N ILE A 665 22.15 58.56 -45.38
CA ILE A 665 22.30 57.79 -44.14
C ILE A 665 21.05 57.97 -43.28
N GLN A 666 20.58 59.22 -43.13
CA GLN A 666 19.38 59.53 -42.36
C GLN A 666 18.13 58.84 -42.93
N LYS A 667 17.93 58.91 -44.25
CA LYS A 667 16.81 58.24 -44.93
C LYS A 667 16.86 56.71 -44.75
N THR A 668 18.04 56.12 -44.88
CA THR A 668 18.24 54.66 -44.74
C THR A 668 18.02 54.20 -43.31
N LEU A 669 18.54 54.95 -42.33
CA LEU A 669 18.34 54.69 -40.91
C LEU A 669 16.86 54.75 -40.53
N GLN A 670 16.15 55.82 -40.91
CA GLN A 670 14.72 55.96 -40.61
C GLN A 670 13.90 54.81 -41.19
N ARG A 671 14.21 54.39 -42.42
CA ARG A 671 13.56 53.23 -43.05
C ARG A 671 13.79 51.96 -42.22
N LYS A 672 15.04 51.70 -41.81
CA LYS A 672 15.38 50.48 -41.07
C LYS A 672 14.78 50.45 -39.66
N LEU A 673 14.78 51.59 -38.96
CA LEU A 673 14.10 51.74 -37.66
C LEU A 673 12.61 51.43 -37.76
N ARG A 674 11.91 51.96 -38.79
CA ARG A 674 10.50 51.61 -39.03
C ARG A 674 10.28 50.13 -39.30
N MET A 675 11.19 49.46 -40.01
CA MET A 675 11.07 48.02 -40.25
C MET A 675 11.20 47.21 -38.95
N ILE A 676 12.05 47.64 -38.03
CA ILE A 676 12.17 47.06 -36.69
C ILE A 676 10.87 47.26 -35.91
N ASP A 677 10.33 48.48 -35.90
CA ASP A 677 9.06 48.77 -35.21
C ASP A 677 7.89 47.95 -35.75
N VAL A 678 7.77 47.83 -37.09
CA VAL A 678 6.72 47.04 -37.72
C VAL A 678 6.85 45.55 -37.38
N ALA A 679 8.06 45.00 -37.40
CA ALA A 679 8.29 43.60 -37.07
C ALA A 679 8.06 43.31 -35.57
N ALA A 680 8.49 44.21 -34.69
CA ALA A 680 8.26 44.11 -33.26
C ALA A 680 6.75 44.16 -32.94
N ASN A 681 6.03 45.17 -33.46
CA ASN A 681 4.59 45.31 -33.24
C ASN A 681 3.79 44.12 -33.78
N ARG A 682 4.14 43.61 -34.97
CA ARG A 682 3.49 42.42 -35.53
C ARG A 682 3.61 41.20 -34.60
N ARG A 683 4.79 41.01 -34.00
CA ARG A 683 5.01 39.91 -33.04
C ARG A 683 4.28 40.16 -31.73
N ILE A 684 4.25 41.40 -31.23
CA ILE A 684 3.48 41.77 -30.03
C ILE A 684 1.99 41.49 -30.22
N ASP A 685 1.42 41.87 -31.36
CA ASP A 685 0.01 41.62 -31.67
C ASP A 685 -0.30 40.12 -31.75
N PHE A 686 0.61 39.33 -32.32
CA PHE A 686 0.51 37.88 -32.30
C PHE A 686 0.50 37.33 -30.86
N LEU A 687 1.41 37.76 -29.99
CA LEU A 687 1.46 37.30 -28.60
C LEU A 687 0.23 37.72 -27.79
N LYS A 688 -0.32 38.92 -28.02
CA LYS A 688 -1.58 39.35 -27.38
C LYS A 688 -2.75 38.49 -27.81
N LYS A 689 -2.82 38.15 -29.10
CA LYS A 689 -3.85 37.24 -29.64
C LYS A 689 -3.70 35.83 -29.05
N TYR A 690 -2.47 35.33 -28.96
CA TYR A 690 -2.16 34.07 -28.29
C TYR A 690 -2.61 34.06 -26.83
N GLU A 691 -2.30 35.10 -26.07
CA GLU A 691 -2.71 35.20 -24.67
C GLU A 691 -4.24 35.20 -24.52
N THR A 692 -4.95 35.91 -25.40
CA THR A 692 -6.42 35.95 -25.40
C THR A 692 -7.02 34.56 -25.69
N ASP A 693 -6.43 33.80 -26.61
CA ASP A 693 -6.85 32.44 -26.96
C ASP A 693 -6.62 31.47 -25.77
N ILE A 694 -5.47 31.57 -25.11
CA ILE A 694 -5.18 30.80 -23.89
C ILE A 694 -6.17 31.13 -22.77
N ASP A 695 -6.47 32.40 -22.52
CA ASP A 695 -7.41 32.81 -21.48
C ASP A 695 -8.86 32.33 -21.78
N GLU A 696 -9.25 32.25 -23.05
CA GLU A 696 -10.53 31.68 -23.47
C GLU A 696 -10.59 30.16 -23.20
N HIS A 697 -9.51 29.42 -23.48
CA HIS A 697 -9.44 27.99 -23.15
C HIS A 697 -9.46 27.75 -21.63
N VAL A 698 -8.76 28.61 -20.87
CA VAL A 698 -8.82 28.60 -19.40
C VAL A 698 -10.25 28.80 -18.91
N ARG A 699 -11.01 29.74 -19.51
CA ARG A 699 -12.41 29.98 -19.18
C ARG A 699 -13.29 28.75 -19.47
N GLN A 700 -13.15 28.15 -20.65
CA GLN A 700 -13.90 26.94 -21.04
C GLN A 700 -13.65 25.76 -20.10
N ILE A 701 -12.42 25.60 -19.61
CA ILE A 701 -12.08 24.57 -18.63
C ILE A 701 -12.72 24.88 -17.28
N LYS A 702 -12.61 26.12 -16.78
CA LYS A 702 -13.20 26.52 -15.49
C LYS A 702 -14.72 26.40 -15.48
N GLU A 703 -15.37 26.71 -16.60
CA GLU A 703 -16.82 26.64 -16.78
C GLU A 703 -17.30 25.24 -17.21
N PHE A 704 -16.41 24.24 -17.30
CA PHE A 704 -16.77 22.89 -17.69
C PHE A 704 -17.85 22.30 -16.76
N PRO A 705 -18.99 21.83 -17.31
CA PRO A 705 -20.10 21.35 -16.49
C PRO A 705 -19.75 20.00 -15.85
N ILE A 706 -19.77 19.95 -14.52
CA ILE A 706 -19.58 18.73 -13.73
C ILE A 706 -20.96 18.27 -13.25
N ASP A 707 -21.51 17.25 -13.88
CA ASP A 707 -22.86 16.73 -13.58
C ASP A 707 -22.87 15.20 -13.39
N PHE A 708 -23.41 14.79 -12.24
CA PHE A 708 -23.59 13.40 -11.80
C PHE A 708 -25.08 13.05 -11.55
N ASN A 709 -26.02 13.92 -11.90
CA ASN A 709 -27.43 13.83 -11.51
C ASN A 709 -28.13 12.52 -11.94
N ASP A 710 -27.65 11.86 -13.00
CA ASP A 710 -28.21 10.60 -13.49
C ASP A 710 -27.53 9.35 -12.89
N ALA A 711 -26.52 9.51 -12.05
CA ALA A 711 -25.71 8.43 -11.51
C ALA A 711 -26.17 8.01 -10.10
N ASN A 712 -27.09 7.04 -10.04
CA ASN A 712 -27.68 6.55 -8.78
C ASN A 712 -27.04 5.26 -8.22
N ALA A 713 -25.92 4.82 -8.79
CA ALA A 713 -25.19 3.64 -8.36
C ALA A 713 -23.68 3.89 -8.46
N ILE A 714 -22.88 3.22 -7.63
CA ILE A 714 -21.41 3.37 -7.63
C ILE A 714 -20.83 3.21 -9.04
N VAL A 715 -21.26 2.18 -9.78
CA VAL A 715 -20.81 1.91 -11.15
C VAL A 715 -21.22 3.03 -12.12
N ALA A 716 -22.41 3.62 -11.94
CA ALA A 716 -22.87 4.72 -12.77
C ALA A 716 -22.10 6.01 -12.47
N ILE A 717 -21.80 6.28 -11.19
CA ILE A 717 -20.98 7.42 -10.77
C ILE A 717 -19.58 7.30 -11.34
N GLU A 718 -19.00 6.09 -11.25
CA GLU A 718 -17.67 5.81 -11.78
C GLU A 718 -17.61 5.95 -13.31
N SER A 719 -18.60 5.42 -14.02
CA SER A 719 -18.71 5.56 -15.47
C SER A 719 -18.86 7.04 -15.90
N GLN A 720 -19.64 7.81 -15.14
CA GLN A 720 -19.83 9.23 -15.39
C GLN A 720 -18.56 10.05 -15.09
N ARG A 721 -17.84 9.73 -14.00
CA ARG A 721 -16.53 10.32 -13.68
C ARG A 721 -15.55 10.14 -14.84
N ILE A 722 -15.45 8.92 -15.36
CA ILE A 722 -14.59 8.60 -16.51
C ILE A 722 -15.02 9.40 -17.75
N LEU A 723 -16.32 9.48 -18.01
CA LEU A 723 -16.86 10.23 -19.15
C LEU A 723 -16.55 11.72 -19.05
N LEU A 724 -16.78 12.35 -17.90
CA LEU A 724 -16.50 13.77 -17.65
C LEU A 724 -15.02 14.08 -17.78
N ASN A 725 -14.14 13.26 -17.18
CA ASN A 725 -12.69 13.42 -17.33
C ASN A 725 -12.25 13.27 -18.80
N LYS A 726 -12.84 12.35 -19.56
CA LYS A 726 -12.58 12.20 -20.99
C LYS A 726 -13.05 13.39 -21.82
N GLN A 727 -14.20 13.97 -21.49
CA GLN A 727 -14.73 15.16 -22.15
C GLN A 727 -13.88 16.40 -21.83
N LEU A 728 -13.51 16.60 -20.56
CA LEU A 728 -12.59 17.65 -20.12
C LEU A 728 -11.24 17.53 -20.83
N HIS A 729 -10.71 16.31 -20.97
CA HIS A 729 -9.46 16.06 -21.68
C HIS A 729 -9.50 16.45 -23.17
N LYS A 730 -10.67 16.35 -23.83
CA LYS A 730 -10.79 16.80 -25.24
C LYS A 730 -10.52 18.30 -25.40
N LEU A 731 -10.83 19.12 -24.39
CA LEU A 731 -10.63 20.57 -24.43
C LEU A 731 -9.15 20.98 -24.42
N VAL A 732 -8.26 20.10 -23.96
CA VAL A 732 -6.81 20.37 -23.84
C VAL A 732 -5.96 19.59 -24.85
N LYS A 733 -6.59 18.80 -25.72
CA LYS A 733 -5.92 17.96 -26.72
C LYS A 733 -5.52 18.73 -27.98
N ALA A 734 -6.15 19.87 -28.24
CA ALA A 734 -5.81 20.70 -29.39
C ALA A 734 -4.43 21.36 -29.24
N GLU A 735 -3.82 21.70 -30.38
CA GLU A 735 -2.61 22.52 -30.42
C GLU A 735 -2.97 23.99 -30.33
N ASP A 736 -2.12 24.76 -29.66
CA ASP A 736 -2.21 26.21 -29.56
C ASP A 736 -1.67 26.91 -30.82
N LEU A 737 -1.73 28.24 -30.89
CA LEU A 737 -1.24 29.00 -32.06
C LEU A 737 0.29 28.91 -32.27
N LEU A 738 1.04 28.28 -31.35
CA LEU A 738 2.47 28.01 -31.46
C LEU A 738 2.75 26.56 -31.91
N GLY A 739 1.71 25.73 -32.09
CA GLY A 739 1.85 24.31 -32.42
C GLY A 739 2.25 23.44 -31.22
N GLU A 740 2.17 23.97 -30.00
CA GLU A 740 2.35 23.21 -28.76
C GLU A 740 0.98 22.71 -28.28
N GLN A 741 0.90 21.54 -27.64
CA GLN A 741 -0.38 21.10 -27.06
C GLN A 741 -0.83 22.08 -25.96
N LEU A 742 -2.12 22.45 -25.94
CA LEU A 742 -2.68 23.40 -24.96
C LEU A 742 -2.34 23.03 -23.51
N ILE A 743 -2.30 21.74 -23.18
CA ILE A 743 -1.96 21.26 -21.83
C ILE A 743 -0.51 21.58 -21.40
N ALA A 744 0.39 21.88 -22.34
CA ALA A 744 1.75 22.30 -22.04
C ALA A 744 1.79 23.74 -21.46
N ASN A 745 0.77 24.55 -21.72
CA ASN A 745 0.66 25.89 -21.16
C ASN A 745 0.38 25.82 -19.63
N PRO A 746 1.20 26.46 -18.77
CA PRO A 746 1.03 26.38 -17.32
C PRO A 746 -0.34 26.83 -16.80
N LYS A 747 -0.96 27.85 -17.40
CA LYS A 747 -2.29 28.33 -16.99
C LYS A 747 -3.37 27.27 -17.24
N ILE A 748 -3.37 26.69 -18.43
CA ILE A 748 -4.30 25.62 -18.84
C ILE A 748 -4.07 24.37 -17.99
N LYS A 749 -2.81 23.98 -17.81
CA LYS A 749 -2.43 22.82 -16.98
C LYS A 749 -2.97 22.94 -15.57
N PHE A 750 -2.81 24.10 -14.94
CA PHE A 750 -3.29 24.35 -13.58
C PHE A 750 -4.82 24.17 -13.47
N VAL A 751 -5.59 24.87 -14.32
CA VAL A 751 -7.06 24.82 -14.25
C VAL A 751 -7.63 23.48 -14.69
N TYR A 752 -6.95 22.77 -15.59
CA TYR A 752 -7.30 21.42 -15.99
C TYR A 752 -7.25 20.45 -14.80
N TYR A 753 -6.13 20.42 -14.07
CA TYR A 753 -5.99 19.54 -12.92
C TYR A 753 -6.94 19.93 -11.78
N GLU A 754 -7.15 21.23 -11.55
CA GLU A 754 -8.14 21.70 -10.57
C GLU A 754 -9.55 21.15 -10.88
N GLN A 755 -9.95 21.10 -12.15
CA GLN A 755 -11.25 20.55 -12.54
C GLN A 755 -11.32 19.03 -12.50
N VAL A 756 -10.24 18.33 -12.85
CA VAL A 756 -10.15 16.87 -12.65
C VAL A 756 -10.33 16.54 -11.17
N ASP A 757 -9.70 17.30 -10.27
CA ASP A 757 -9.83 17.12 -8.83
C ASP A 757 -11.26 17.36 -8.36
N LYS A 758 -11.95 18.40 -8.87
CA LYS A 758 -13.38 18.63 -8.56
C LYS A 758 -14.29 17.49 -9.04
N ILE A 759 -14.07 16.97 -10.25
CA ILE A 759 -14.80 15.82 -10.79
C ILE A 759 -14.61 14.60 -9.88
N ASN A 760 -13.37 14.32 -9.49
CA ASN A 760 -13.03 13.18 -8.66
C ASN A 760 -13.61 13.31 -7.24
N LEU A 761 -13.47 14.48 -6.62
CA LEU A 761 -13.99 14.76 -5.28
C LEU A 761 -15.52 14.64 -5.23
N GLN A 762 -16.23 15.16 -6.23
CA GLN A 762 -17.68 15.06 -6.29
C GLN A 762 -18.16 13.60 -6.47
N ALA A 763 -17.45 12.81 -7.29
CA ALA A 763 -17.71 11.38 -7.41
C ALA A 763 -17.49 10.64 -6.07
N GLU A 764 -16.42 10.96 -5.35
CA GLU A 764 -16.10 10.38 -4.04
C GLU A 764 -17.18 10.71 -2.99
N ILE A 765 -17.63 11.97 -2.93
CA ILE A 765 -18.70 12.41 -2.01
C ILE A 765 -19.99 11.63 -2.27
N LEU A 766 -20.39 11.48 -3.54
CA LEU A 766 -21.62 10.76 -3.91
C LEU A 766 -21.52 9.26 -3.61
N GLN A 767 -20.37 8.63 -3.91
CA GLN A 767 -20.14 7.23 -3.55
C GLN A 767 -20.21 7.00 -2.04
N LYS A 768 -19.60 7.91 -1.26
CA LYS A 768 -19.66 7.86 0.20
C LYS A 768 -21.09 7.99 0.73
N GLN A 769 -21.89 8.90 0.17
CA GLN A 769 -23.30 9.04 0.54
C GLN A 769 -24.09 7.76 0.30
N LEU A 770 -23.91 7.10 -0.86
CA LEU A 770 -24.57 5.82 -1.16
C LEU A 770 -24.17 4.71 -0.17
N ILE A 771 -22.90 4.65 0.21
CA ILE A 771 -22.39 3.68 1.20
C ILE A 771 -22.99 3.97 2.58
N ASP A 772 -23.01 5.23 3.01
CA ASP A 772 -23.58 5.63 4.30
C ASP A 772 -25.09 5.33 4.38
N GLU A 773 -25.82 5.53 3.28
CA GLU A 773 -27.25 5.17 3.18
C GLU A 773 -27.48 3.66 3.21
N ALA A 774 -26.68 2.89 2.47
CA ALA A 774 -26.72 1.44 2.52
C ALA A 774 -26.44 0.91 3.94
N GLN A 775 -25.44 1.47 4.62
CA GLN A 775 -25.11 1.10 6.00
C GLN A 775 -26.26 1.40 6.97
N LYS A 776 -26.97 2.53 6.83
CA LYS A 776 -28.17 2.83 7.64
C LYS A 776 -29.27 1.78 7.47
N VAL A 777 -29.44 1.24 6.26
CA VAL A 777 -30.41 0.16 6.00
C VAL A 777 -29.97 -1.11 6.73
N ILE A 778 -28.69 -1.48 6.64
CA ILE A 778 -28.13 -2.63 7.37
C ILE A 778 -28.33 -2.50 8.88
N ASP A 779 -27.96 -1.35 9.46
CA ASP A 779 -28.08 -1.06 10.89
C ASP A 779 -29.55 -1.12 11.36
N SER A 780 -30.48 -0.67 10.52
CA SER A 780 -31.93 -0.73 10.80
C SER A 780 -32.44 -2.16 10.86
N VAL A 781 -32.03 -3.02 9.90
CA VAL A 781 -32.40 -4.44 9.89
C VAL A 781 -31.79 -5.18 11.08
N GLU A 782 -30.51 -4.92 11.39
CA GLU A 782 -29.84 -5.48 12.57
C GLU A 782 -30.59 -5.11 13.86
N LYS A 783 -30.95 -3.83 14.04
CA LYS A 783 -31.75 -3.37 15.20
C LYS A 783 -33.09 -4.08 15.31
N ARG A 784 -33.81 -4.30 14.20
CA ARG A 784 -35.09 -5.02 14.18
C ARG A 784 -34.94 -6.47 14.66
N ILE A 785 -33.87 -7.15 14.26
CA ILE A 785 -33.58 -8.52 14.69
C ILE A 785 -33.24 -8.56 16.18
N ASN A 786 -32.35 -7.67 16.63
CA ASN A 786 -31.95 -7.59 18.03
C ASN A 786 -33.15 -7.32 18.96
N ASN A 787 -34.07 -6.45 18.52
CA ASN A 787 -35.29 -6.08 19.25
C ASN A 787 -36.46 -7.07 19.08
N PHE A 788 -36.31 -8.16 18.32
CA PHE A 788 -37.39 -9.14 18.12
C PHE A 788 -37.80 -9.76 19.47
N ALA A 789 -39.09 -9.73 19.79
CA ALA A 789 -39.63 -10.26 21.05
C ALA A 789 -39.73 -11.79 20.99
N ILE A 790 -39.26 -12.47 22.04
CA ILE A 790 -39.35 -13.93 22.18
C ILE A 790 -40.34 -14.21 23.32
N GLY A 791 -41.49 -14.81 23.00
CA GLY A 791 -42.55 -15.10 23.96
C GLY A 791 -43.17 -16.49 23.76
N PHE A 792 -43.27 -17.25 24.85
CA PHE A 792 -43.90 -18.58 24.94
C PHE A 792 -45.09 -18.56 25.92
N ASN A 793 -45.84 -17.46 25.93
CA ASN A 793 -46.88 -17.20 26.93
C ASN A 793 -47.99 -18.27 26.88
N ASP A 794 -48.41 -18.74 28.06
CA ASP A 794 -49.56 -19.65 28.29
C ASP A 794 -49.51 -21.00 27.56
N ILE A 795 -48.31 -21.52 27.31
CA ILE A 795 -48.13 -22.83 26.67
C ILE A 795 -47.98 -23.94 27.72
N SER A 796 -48.90 -24.89 27.72
CA SER A 796 -48.98 -25.99 28.71
C SER A 796 -48.64 -27.38 28.15
N SER A 797 -48.21 -27.50 26.88
CA SER A 797 -47.78 -28.77 26.30
C SER A 797 -46.52 -28.62 25.45
N SER A 798 -45.67 -29.64 25.44
CA SER A 798 -44.42 -29.67 24.66
C SER A 798 -44.67 -29.44 23.17
N SER A 799 -45.71 -30.07 22.60
CA SER A 799 -46.11 -29.88 21.19
C SER A 799 -46.53 -28.44 20.83
N ALA A 800 -47.09 -27.69 21.79
CA ALA A 800 -47.43 -26.28 21.58
C ALA A 800 -46.19 -25.39 21.67
N VAL A 801 -45.19 -25.74 22.51
CA VAL A 801 -43.90 -25.03 22.56
C VAL A 801 -43.16 -25.18 21.25
N GLU A 802 -43.12 -26.39 20.68
CA GLU A 802 -42.47 -26.63 19.39
C GLU A 802 -43.13 -25.88 18.23
N ARG A 803 -44.47 -25.81 18.21
CA ARG A 803 -45.21 -25.02 17.22
C ARG A 803 -44.87 -23.53 17.34
N GLN A 804 -44.82 -23.00 18.56
CA GLN A 804 -44.47 -21.60 18.80
C GLN A 804 -43.01 -21.31 18.45
N ARG A 805 -42.07 -22.21 18.79
CA ARG A 805 -40.66 -22.14 18.38
C ARG A 805 -40.55 -21.98 16.87
N ASN A 806 -41.19 -22.86 16.11
CA ASN A 806 -41.17 -22.82 14.65
C ASN A 806 -41.80 -21.54 14.09
N HIS A 807 -42.89 -21.07 14.70
CA HIS A 807 -43.53 -19.81 14.32
C HIS A 807 -42.61 -18.60 14.53
N LEU A 808 -41.95 -18.50 15.69
CA LEU A 808 -40.99 -17.44 16.01
C LEU A 808 -39.77 -17.48 15.07
N LEU A 809 -39.25 -18.67 14.76
CA LEU A 809 -38.14 -18.82 13.81
C LEU A 809 -38.53 -18.36 12.40
N GLN A 810 -39.74 -18.70 11.94
CA GLN A 810 -40.25 -18.21 10.65
C GLN A 810 -40.46 -16.69 10.62
N GLN A 811 -40.98 -16.11 11.70
CA GLN A 811 -41.10 -14.65 11.83
C GLN A 811 -39.73 -13.98 11.81
N LEU A 812 -38.73 -14.56 12.48
CA LEU A 812 -37.37 -14.06 12.48
C LEU A 812 -36.73 -14.11 11.08
N GLU A 813 -36.93 -15.20 10.33
CA GLU A 813 -36.49 -15.30 8.93
C GLU A 813 -37.21 -14.31 8.01
N SER A 814 -38.45 -13.95 8.31
CA SER A 814 -39.19 -12.94 7.54
C SER A 814 -38.60 -11.53 7.67
N LEU A 815 -37.87 -11.23 8.75
CA LEU A 815 -37.23 -9.92 8.95
C LEU A 815 -36.07 -9.66 7.99
N VAL A 816 -35.50 -10.72 7.44
CA VAL A 816 -34.38 -10.68 6.48
C VAL A 816 -34.79 -11.10 5.07
N LYS A 817 -36.09 -11.21 4.81
CA LYS A 817 -36.56 -11.45 3.44
C LYS A 817 -36.11 -10.29 2.54
N PRO A 818 -35.54 -10.58 1.36
CA PRO A 818 -35.08 -9.54 0.44
C PRO A 818 -36.20 -8.56 0.13
N ASN A 819 -36.02 -7.31 0.52
CA ASN A 819 -36.84 -6.19 0.06
C ASN A 819 -35.95 -5.27 -0.79
N GLN A 820 -36.57 -4.41 -1.60
CA GLN A 820 -35.83 -3.59 -2.56
C GLN A 820 -34.74 -2.73 -1.89
N ALA A 821 -34.98 -2.23 -0.68
CA ALA A 821 -34.01 -1.42 0.06
C ALA A 821 -32.82 -2.24 0.56
N LEU A 822 -33.06 -3.42 1.13
CA LEU A 822 -32.00 -4.32 1.61
C LEU A 822 -31.16 -4.87 0.45
N LEU A 823 -31.80 -5.29 -0.65
CA LEU A 823 -31.11 -5.74 -1.86
C LEU A 823 -30.24 -4.64 -2.48
N SER A 824 -30.74 -3.40 -2.49
CA SER A 824 -29.97 -2.26 -3.00
C SER A 824 -28.79 -1.95 -2.09
N ALA A 825 -28.97 -1.99 -0.76
CA ALA A 825 -27.91 -1.78 0.21
C ALA A 825 -26.83 -2.88 0.13
N GLU A 826 -27.22 -4.15 0.06
CA GLU A 826 -26.29 -5.29 -0.09
C GLU A 826 -25.51 -5.21 -1.41
N LYS A 827 -26.16 -4.79 -2.51
CA LYS A 827 -25.50 -4.58 -3.80
C LYS A 827 -24.50 -3.41 -3.78
N VAL A 828 -24.82 -2.32 -3.08
CA VAL A 828 -23.90 -1.17 -2.91
C VAL A 828 -22.69 -1.56 -2.06
N LEU A 829 -22.88 -2.42 -1.07
CA LEU A 829 -21.83 -2.93 -0.19
C LEU A 829 -21.16 -4.21 -0.73
N ASP A 830 -21.42 -4.57 -1.98
CA ASP A 830 -20.87 -5.73 -2.70
C ASP A 830 -20.99 -7.07 -1.93
N CYS A 831 -22.12 -7.26 -1.26
CA CYS A 831 -22.44 -8.50 -0.55
C CYS A 831 -23.38 -9.37 -1.41
N THR A 832 -22.90 -10.56 -1.76
CA THR A 832 -23.69 -11.56 -2.50
C THR A 832 -24.67 -12.34 -1.62
N ASP A 833 -24.42 -12.35 -0.31
CA ASP A 833 -25.24 -12.97 0.73
C ASP A 833 -25.64 -11.93 1.79
N LEU A 834 -26.40 -12.35 2.80
CA LEU A 834 -26.75 -11.51 3.95
C LEU A 834 -25.52 -10.82 4.55
N HIS A 835 -25.58 -9.50 4.67
CA HIS A 835 -24.50 -8.70 5.24
C HIS A 835 -24.10 -9.23 6.64
N PRO A 836 -22.79 -9.39 6.98
CA PRO A 836 -22.35 -10.13 8.18
C PRO A 836 -22.96 -9.74 9.53
N PRO A 837 -23.18 -8.44 9.87
CA PRO A 837 -23.89 -8.01 11.08
C PRO A 837 -25.32 -8.55 11.15
N ILE A 838 -26.06 -8.56 10.04
CA ILE A 838 -27.42 -9.11 9.97
C ILE A 838 -27.37 -10.62 10.17
N ALA A 839 -26.47 -11.32 9.48
CA ALA A 839 -26.30 -12.77 9.62
C ALA A 839 -25.97 -13.18 11.07
N LYS A 840 -25.06 -12.45 11.71
CA LYS A 840 -24.66 -12.67 13.11
C LYS A 840 -25.81 -12.41 14.08
N ALA A 841 -26.52 -11.28 13.93
CA ALA A 841 -27.67 -10.95 14.76
C ALA A 841 -28.79 -11.98 14.61
N LEU A 842 -29.06 -12.42 13.38
CA LEU A 842 -30.06 -13.44 13.08
C LEU A 842 -29.71 -14.77 13.75
N GLN A 843 -28.46 -15.24 13.61
CA GLN A 843 -28.00 -16.48 14.21
C GLN A 843 -28.09 -16.45 15.74
N ALA A 844 -27.62 -15.37 16.37
CA ALA A 844 -27.68 -15.20 17.82
C ALA A 844 -29.13 -15.24 18.34
N LYS A 845 -30.07 -14.60 17.62
CA LYS A 845 -31.48 -14.58 18.01
C LYS A 845 -32.17 -15.92 17.79
N LYS A 846 -31.87 -16.65 16.71
CA LYS A 846 -32.36 -18.04 16.48
C LYS A 846 -31.94 -18.96 17.62
N GLN A 847 -30.67 -18.88 18.02
CA GLN A 847 -30.15 -19.67 19.14
C GLN A 847 -30.93 -19.40 20.43
N LYS A 848 -31.18 -18.12 20.76
CA LYS A 848 -31.94 -17.75 21.96
C LYS A 848 -33.40 -18.26 21.95
N VAL A 849 -34.06 -18.29 20.79
CA VAL A 849 -35.41 -18.88 20.65
C VAL A 849 -35.39 -20.38 20.97
N ASN A 850 -34.40 -21.11 20.44
CA ASN A 850 -34.27 -22.54 20.69
C ASN A 850 -33.97 -22.84 22.17
N GLU A 851 -33.03 -22.11 22.78
CA GLU A 851 -32.66 -22.30 24.19
C GLU A 851 -33.87 -22.12 25.13
N ILE A 852 -34.69 -21.09 24.91
CA ILE A 852 -35.89 -20.86 25.74
C ILE A 852 -36.95 -21.95 25.52
N ALA A 853 -37.16 -22.38 24.26
CA ALA A 853 -38.10 -23.44 23.93
C ALA A 853 -37.71 -24.77 24.60
N ASP A 854 -36.44 -25.15 24.50
CA ASP A 854 -35.94 -26.42 25.03
C ASP A 854 -36.04 -26.46 26.56
N GLN A 855 -35.74 -25.34 27.25
CA GLN A 855 -35.94 -25.21 28.69
C GLN A 855 -37.41 -25.40 29.10
N LEU A 856 -38.35 -24.81 28.35
CA LEU A 856 -39.78 -24.92 28.66
C LEU A 856 -40.32 -26.34 28.41
N ILE A 857 -39.86 -27.02 27.36
CA ILE A 857 -40.22 -28.42 27.06
C ILE A 857 -39.78 -29.34 28.21
N VAL A 858 -38.55 -29.16 28.70
CA VAL A 858 -38.03 -29.94 29.85
C VAL A 858 -38.93 -29.76 31.08
N LYS A 859 -39.33 -28.51 31.38
CA LYS A 859 -40.23 -28.21 32.50
C LYS A 859 -41.60 -28.89 32.36
N ILE A 860 -42.26 -28.75 31.20
CA ILE A 860 -43.59 -29.34 30.95
C ILE A 860 -43.58 -30.86 31.08
N ASN A 861 -42.56 -31.52 30.49
CA ASN A 861 -42.45 -32.97 30.55
C ASN A 861 -42.25 -33.47 31.99
N ALA A 862 -41.50 -32.72 32.82
CA ALA A 862 -41.32 -33.05 34.23
C ALA A 862 -42.63 -32.92 35.03
N GLU A 863 -43.44 -31.89 34.77
CA GLU A 863 -44.76 -31.72 35.39
C GLU A 863 -45.75 -32.85 35.01
N GLU A 864 -45.73 -33.32 33.76
CA GLU A 864 -46.56 -34.45 33.31
C GLU A 864 -46.20 -35.76 34.04
N ILE A 865 -44.91 -36.02 34.25
CA ILE A 865 -44.43 -37.18 35.03
C ILE A 865 -44.98 -37.12 36.46
N VAL A 866 -44.86 -35.97 37.14
CA VAL A 866 -45.36 -35.80 38.51
C VAL A 866 -46.87 -36.05 38.61
N LYS A 867 -47.68 -35.48 37.70
CA LYS A 867 -49.14 -35.70 37.65
C LYS A 867 -49.51 -37.17 37.41
N SER A 868 -48.74 -37.88 36.58
CA SER A 868 -48.95 -39.31 36.32
C SER A 868 -48.78 -40.15 37.60
N TYR A 869 -47.72 -39.89 38.37
CA TYR A 869 -47.48 -40.58 39.64
C TYR A 869 -48.54 -40.24 40.69
N GLU A 870 -48.97 -38.97 40.79
CA GLU A 870 -50.07 -38.58 41.66
C GLU A 870 -51.35 -39.38 41.35
N LYS A 871 -51.71 -39.50 40.06
CA LYS A 871 -52.86 -40.27 39.61
C LYS A 871 -52.76 -41.74 40.01
N GLN A 872 -51.61 -42.39 39.77
CA GLN A 872 -51.39 -43.79 40.12
C GLN A 872 -51.60 -44.07 41.62
N ILE A 873 -51.17 -43.15 42.50
CA ILE A 873 -51.38 -43.26 43.95
C ILE A 873 -52.87 -43.13 44.29
N ARG A 874 -53.56 -42.13 43.71
CA ARG A 874 -55.00 -41.90 43.96
C ARG A 874 -55.86 -43.07 43.50
N GLU A 875 -55.49 -43.75 42.42
CA GLU A 875 -56.24 -44.88 41.86
C GLU A 875 -55.89 -46.24 42.49
N PHE A 876 -54.93 -46.30 43.43
CA PHE A 876 -54.55 -47.55 44.08
C PHE A 876 -55.74 -48.21 44.82
N ALA A 877 -55.96 -49.51 44.54
CA ALA A 877 -57.10 -50.28 45.05
C ALA A 877 -56.90 -50.76 46.50
N VAL A 878 -57.91 -50.56 47.34
CA VAL A 878 -57.92 -50.95 48.76
C VAL A 878 -59.04 -51.98 48.99
N SER A 879 -58.72 -53.15 49.52
CA SER A 879 -59.71 -54.21 49.81
C SER A 879 -59.25 -55.14 50.94
N PHE A 880 -60.19 -55.45 51.84
CA PHE A 880 -60.06 -56.36 52.98
C PHE A 880 -60.95 -57.62 52.85
N ASN A 881 -61.51 -57.85 51.65
CA ASN A 881 -62.36 -59.01 51.41
C ASN A 881 -61.58 -60.31 51.69
N GLY A 882 -62.17 -61.21 52.48
CA GLY A 882 -61.60 -62.51 52.82
C GLY A 882 -60.99 -62.63 54.21
N CYS A 883 -60.85 -61.53 54.96
CA CYS A 883 -60.40 -61.60 56.36
C CYS A 883 -61.50 -62.18 57.25
N GLN A 884 -61.21 -63.26 57.96
CA GLN A 884 -62.12 -63.94 58.89
C GLN A 884 -61.76 -63.71 60.37
N SER A 885 -60.57 -63.13 60.62
CA SER A 885 -60.09 -62.74 61.94
C SER A 885 -59.57 -61.30 61.96
N VAL A 886 -59.41 -60.73 63.17
CA VAL A 886 -58.87 -59.38 63.35
C VAL A 886 -57.37 -59.34 62.98
N GLU A 887 -56.65 -60.42 63.23
CA GLU A 887 -55.22 -60.59 62.92
C GLU A 887 -54.96 -60.54 61.40
N GLU A 888 -55.82 -61.17 60.60
CA GLU A 888 -55.74 -61.14 59.14
C GLU A 888 -55.97 -59.72 58.58
N VAL A 889 -56.87 -58.95 59.19
CA VAL A 889 -57.11 -57.55 58.82
C VAL A 889 -55.86 -56.69 59.08
N ILE A 890 -55.16 -56.91 60.19
CA ILE A 890 -53.94 -56.17 60.54
C ILE A 890 -52.80 -56.47 59.57
N ALA A 891 -52.57 -57.74 59.24
CA ALA A 891 -51.54 -58.12 58.27
C ALA A 891 -51.82 -57.51 56.89
N ARG A 892 -53.07 -57.62 56.41
CA ARG A 892 -53.47 -57.08 55.10
C ARG A 892 -53.32 -55.56 55.01
N LYS A 893 -53.58 -54.85 56.11
CA LYS A 893 -53.40 -53.39 56.22
C LYS A 893 -51.94 -52.99 56.01
N GLN A 894 -50.99 -53.71 56.61
CA GLN A 894 -49.56 -53.43 56.47
C GLN A 894 -49.08 -53.64 55.04
N ASP A 895 -49.50 -54.73 54.39
CA ASP A 895 -49.16 -55.03 52.99
C ASP A 895 -49.64 -53.94 52.02
N LEU A 896 -50.88 -53.45 52.19
CA LEU A 896 -51.44 -52.40 51.35
C LEU A 896 -50.70 -51.07 51.53
N ILE A 897 -50.33 -50.71 52.77
CA ILE A 897 -49.55 -49.49 53.03
C ILE A 897 -48.17 -49.57 52.37
N GLN A 898 -47.48 -50.71 52.46
CA GLN A 898 -46.17 -50.89 51.84
C GLN A 898 -46.27 -50.86 50.31
N SER A 899 -47.30 -51.47 49.74
CA SER A 899 -47.53 -51.50 48.29
C SER A 899 -47.75 -50.11 47.70
N VAL A 900 -48.47 -49.22 48.40
CA VAL A 900 -48.66 -47.82 47.98
C VAL A 900 -47.37 -47.03 48.04
N ARG A 901 -46.52 -47.23 49.06
CA ARG A 901 -45.20 -46.55 49.17
C ARG A 901 -44.25 -46.95 48.05
N ASN A 902 -44.24 -48.23 47.67
CA ASN A 902 -43.40 -48.74 46.57
C ASN A 902 -43.75 -48.14 45.18
N LEU A 903 -44.90 -47.48 45.01
CA LEU A 903 -45.23 -46.77 43.78
C LEU A 903 -44.33 -45.55 43.54
N VAL A 904 -43.82 -44.93 44.60
CA VAL A 904 -43.02 -43.70 44.53
C VAL A 904 -41.56 -43.89 44.92
N ASP A 905 -41.28 -44.85 45.80
CA ASP A 905 -39.92 -45.07 46.30
C ASP A 905 -38.99 -45.55 45.16
N ASN A 906 -37.84 -44.87 45.02
CA ASN A 906 -36.74 -45.20 44.10
C ASN A 906 -37.11 -45.27 42.60
N LYS A 907 -38.01 -44.40 42.12
CA LYS A 907 -38.35 -44.28 40.69
C LYS A 907 -37.45 -43.27 39.97
N PRO A 908 -36.53 -43.69 39.06
CA PRO A 908 -35.50 -42.81 38.49
C PRO A 908 -36.06 -41.67 37.62
N ASP A 909 -37.14 -41.94 36.89
CA ASP A 909 -37.88 -40.98 36.08
C ASP A 909 -38.54 -39.90 36.94
N LEU A 910 -39.13 -40.29 38.09
CA LEU A 910 -39.71 -39.35 39.04
C LEU A 910 -38.64 -38.48 39.73
N LEU A 911 -37.51 -39.07 40.12
CA LEU A 911 -36.38 -38.32 40.71
C LEU A 911 -35.80 -37.30 39.72
N LYS A 912 -35.61 -37.70 38.46
CA LYS A 912 -35.13 -36.81 37.40
C LYS A 912 -36.13 -35.68 37.10
N ALA A 913 -37.43 -35.98 37.06
CA ALA A 913 -38.47 -34.97 36.91
C ALA A 913 -38.46 -33.97 38.09
N GLN A 914 -38.25 -34.45 39.31
CA GLN A 914 -38.13 -33.59 40.50
C GLN A 914 -36.87 -32.71 40.46
N GLU A 915 -35.70 -33.24 40.09
CA GLU A 915 -34.47 -32.45 39.90
C GLU A 915 -34.64 -31.36 38.83
N GLN A 916 -35.32 -31.68 37.73
CA GLN A 916 -35.57 -30.71 36.66
C GLN A 916 -36.53 -29.57 37.06
N LEU A 917 -37.30 -29.76 38.14
CA LEU A 917 -38.24 -28.78 38.69
C LEU A 917 -37.66 -27.99 39.89
N GLN A 918 -36.47 -28.34 40.41
CA GLN A 918 -35.90 -27.86 41.68
C GLN A 918 -35.48 -26.37 41.76
N HIS A 919 -35.93 -25.51 40.84
CA HIS A 919 -35.74 -24.06 40.97
C HIS A 919 -37.00 -23.27 41.36
N LEU A 920 -38.16 -23.91 41.55
CA LEU A 920 -39.40 -23.21 41.92
C LEU A 920 -40.23 -24.02 42.94
N SER A 921 -40.15 -23.57 44.20
CA SER A 921 -40.96 -23.88 45.41
C SER A 921 -41.07 -25.32 45.91
N GLU A 922 -41.01 -25.45 47.24
CA GLU A 922 -41.25 -26.69 48.02
C GLU A 922 -42.68 -27.26 47.86
N GLU A 923 -43.53 -26.65 47.02
CA GLU A 923 -44.94 -27.01 46.85
C GLU A 923 -45.15 -28.26 46.00
N TYR A 924 -44.32 -28.58 45.00
CA TYR A 924 -44.64 -29.71 44.11
C TYR A 924 -44.36 -31.11 44.68
N HIS A 925 -43.62 -31.20 45.79
CA HIS A 925 -43.57 -32.42 46.59
C HIS A 925 -44.85 -32.62 47.43
N SER A 926 -45.74 -31.61 47.53
CA SER A 926 -46.98 -31.76 48.27
C SER A 926 -47.95 -32.69 47.59
N ASP A 927 -48.09 -32.69 46.26
CA ASP A 927 -49.16 -33.42 45.59
C ASP A 927 -49.00 -34.93 45.69
N ILE A 928 -47.81 -35.44 45.39
CA ILE A 928 -47.49 -36.87 45.58
C ILE A 928 -47.54 -37.23 47.06
N ARG A 929 -47.02 -36.39 47.96
CA ARG A 929 -47.05 -36.64 49.42
C ARG A 929 -48.46 -36.63 49.99
N MET A 930 -49.33 -35.73 49.52
CA MET A 930 -50.73 -35.61 49.90
C MET A 930 -51.53 -36.80 49.37
N ALA A 931 -51.36 -37.16 48.09
CA ALA A 931 -51.98 -38.35 47.52
C ALA A 931 -51.61 -39.62 48.30
N LEU A 932 -50.33 -39.76 48.70
CA LEU A 932 -49.85 -40.88 49.50
C LEU A 932 -50.49 -40.89 50.90
N ALA A 933 -50.53 -39.73 51.57
CA ALA A 933 -51.10 -39.59 52.91
C ALA A 933 -52.63 -39.83 52.93
N ASP A 934 -53.35 -39.37 51.91
CA ASP A 934 -54.79 -39.60 51.74
C ASP A 934 -55.07 -41.09 51.51
N LYS A 935 -54.30 -41.75 50.64
CA LYS A 935 -54.50 -43.18 50.35
C LYS A 935 -54.20 -44.07 51.56
N ILE A 936 -53.16 -43.76 52.34
CA ILE A 936 -52.85 -44.46 53.59
C ILE A 936 -53.98 -44.28 54.61
N ARG A 937 -54.57 -43.08 54.73
CA ARG A 937 -55.74 -42.84 55.61
C ARG A 937 -56.94 -43.70 55.20
N GLU A 938 -57.21 -43.83 53.90
CA GLU A 938 -58.29 -44.69 53.41
C GLU A 938 -58.07 -46.17 53.75
N ILE A 939 -56.84 -46.68 53.62
CA ILE A 939 -56.48 -48.05 54.02
C ILE A 939 -56.76 -48.28 55.51
N ASN A 940 -56.37 -47.35 56.38
CA ASN A 940 -56.63 -47.44 57.81
C ASN A 940 -58.12 -47.52 58.13
N ARG A 941 -58.92 -46.62 57.55
CA ARG A 941 -60.37 -46.52 57.80
C ARG A 941 -61.12 -47.80 57.45
N GLN A 942 -60.79 -48.42 56.32
CA GLN A 942 -61.45 -49.67 55.90
C GLN A 942 -61.08 -50.86 56.78
N ALA A 943 -59.85 -50.93 57.29
CA ALA A 943 -59.41 -51.98 58.21
C ALA A 943 -60.19 -51.96 59.53
N ASP A 944 -60.38 -50.78 60.12
CA ASP A 944 -61.06 -50.62 61.41
C ASP A 944 -62.54 -51.06 61.33
N ALA A 945 -63.21 -50.74 60.22
CA ALA A 945 -64.61 -51.14 59.99
C ALA A 945 -64.80 -52.67 59.92
N MET A 946 -63.87 -53.39 59.28
CA MET A 946 -63.93 -54.85 59.16
C MET A 946 -63.73 -55.55 60.50
N SER A 947 -62.79 -55.07 61.31
CA SER A 947 -62.48 -55.64 62.64
C SER A 947 -63.69 -55.60 63.59
N LYS A 948 -64.47 -54.51 63.55
CA LYS A 948 -65.68 -54.34 64.36
C LYS A 948 -66.74 -55.39 64.03
N ARG A 949 -66.98 -55.65 62.74
CA ARG A 949 -68.01 -56.58 62.26
C ARG A 949 -67.81 -58.02 62.76
N ILE A 950 -66.57 -58.48 62.82
CA ILE A 950 -66.21 -59.85 63.25
C ILE A 950 -66.51 -60.03 64.75
N THR A 951 -66.31 -58.99 65.56
CA THR A 951 -66.46 -59.05 67.03
C THR A 951 -67.92 -59.23 67.46
N ASP A 952 -68.86 -58.53 66.82
CA ASP A 952 -70.29 -58.56 67.18
C ASP A 952 -70.96 -59.94 66.96
N GLN A 953 -70.45 -60.73 66.00
CA GLN A 953 -71.01 -62.04 65.67
C GLN A 953 -70.77 -63.10 66.76
N ILE A 954 -69.66 -62.99 67.50
CA ILE A 954 -69.26 -63.98 68.52
C ILE A 954 -70.14 -63.89 69.78
N ALA A 955 -70.64 -62.70 70.12
CA ALA A 955 -71.39 -62.47 71.36
C ALA A 955 -72.79 -63.14 71.39
N MET A 956 -73.49 -63.22 70.25
CA MET A 956 -74.89 -63.70 70.19
C MET A 956 -75.06 -65.21 70.43
N ALA A 957 -74.06 -66.03 70.12
CA ALA A 957 -74.17 -67.49 70.21
C ALA A 957 -74.22 -68.01 71.66
N ASN A 958 -73.56 -67.32 72.59
CA ASN A 958 -73.41 -67.79 73.99
C ASN A 958 -74.69 -67.64 74.83
N GLU A 959 -75.63 -66.77 74.46
CA GLU A 959 -76.80 -66.45 75.30
C GLU A 959 -77.90 -67.54 75.26
N THR A 960 -78.05 -68.29 74.16
CA THR A 960 -79.11 -69.30 73.98
C THR A 960 -78.92 -70.53 74.89
N LEU A 961 -77.68 -70.93 75.16
CA LEU A 961 -77.38 -72.16 75.91
C LEU A 961 -77.74 -72.07 77.40
N ASN A 962 -77.75 -70.87 77.99
CA ASN A 962 -78.01 -70.67 79.42
C ASN A 962 -79.47 -70.91 79.84
N VAL A 963 -80.46 -70.75 78.94
CA VAL A 963 -81.89 -70.85 79.30
C VAL A 963 -82.34 -72.30 79.57
N LEU A 964 -81.93 -73.27 78.75
CA LEU A 964 -82.28 -74.69 78.93
C LEU A 964 -81.67 -75.30 80.21
N ALA A 965 -80.49 -74.83 80.60
CA ALA A 965 -79.81 -75.26 81.82
C ALA A 965 -80.59 -74.85 83.08
N THR A 966 -81.26 -73.70 83.07
CA THR A 966 -81.89 -73.10 84.26
C THR A 966 -83.10 -73.90 84.76
N ILE A 967 -83.92 -74.42 83.85
CA ILE A 967 -85.14 -75.20 84.17
C ILE A 967 -84.89 -76.70 84.33
N LYS A 968 -83.63 -77.14 84.21
CA LYS A 968 -83.25 -78.56 84.26
C LYS A 968 -84.11 -79.45 83.35
N PHE A 969 -84.48 -78.95 82.17
CA PHE A 969 -85.44 -79.61 81.27
C PHE A 969 -84.98 -81.03 80.88
N SER A 970 -83.66 -81.21 80.69
CA SER A 970 -83.05 -82.51 80.43
C SER A 970 -83.31 -83.54 81.55
N ASP A 971 -83.36 -83.10 82.80
CA ASP A 971 -83.62 -84.00 83.94
C ASP A 971 -85.09 -84.46 83.96
N HIS A 972 -86.03 -83.55 83.67
CA HIS A 972 -87.45 -83.89 83.55
C HIS A 972 -87.71 -84.87 82.41
N LEU A 973 -87.08 -84.68 81.25
CA LEU A 973 -87.15 -85.61 80.13
C LEU A 973 -86.72 -87.02 80.52
N LYS A 974 -85.57 -87.17 81.22
CA LYS A 974 -85.08 -88.49 81.68
C LYS A 974 -86.05 -89.19 82.63
N ILE A 975 -86.69 -88.44 83.54
CA ILE A 975 -87.68 -89.01 84.47
C ILE A 975 -88.90 -89.52 83.71
N ILE A 976 -89.42 -88.70 82.78
CA ILE A 976 -90.59 -89.06 81.95
C ILE A 976 -90.28 -90.31 81.13
N GLU A 977 -89.13 -90.37 80.45
CA GLU A 977 -88.72 -91.53 79.65
C GLU A 977 -88.74 -92.83 80.45
N LYS A 978 -88.22 -92.80 81.69
CA LYS A 978 -88.22 -93.95 82.59
C LYS A 978 -89.65 -94.38 82.96
N MET A 979 -90.54 -93.41 83.19
CA MET A 979 -91.95 -93.70 83.45
C MET A 979 -92.66 -94.27 82.23
N VAL A 980 -92.40 -93.77 81.02
CA VAL A 980 -92.93 -94.30 79.76
C VAL A 980 -92.57 -95.78 79.63
N LYS A 981 -91.29 -96.11 79.77
CA LYS A 981 -90.78 -97.49 79.66
C LYS A 981 -91.44 -98.43 80.68
N THR A 982 -91.69 -97.93 81.89
CA THR A 982 -92.38 -98.71 82.95
C THR A 982 -93.84 -98.97 82.58
N LEU A 983 -94.52 -98.00 81.96
CA LEU A 983 -95.91 -98.13 81.52
C LEU A 983 -96.04 -99.11 80.34
N GLU A 984 -95.12 -99.02 79.38
CA GLU A 984 -95.04 -99.93 78.23
C GLU A 984 -94.80 -101.39 78.66
N ALA A 985 -93.90 -101.62 79.62
CA ALA A 985 -93.66 -102.97 80.14
C ALA A 985 -94.93 -103.58 80.78
N LYS A 986 -95.68 -102.80 81.56
CA LYS A 986 -96.92 -103.26 82.21
C LYS A 986 -98.07 -103.53 81.23
N ALA A 987 -98.12 -102.80 80.12
CA ALA A 987 -99.13 -103.00 79.08
C ALA A 987 -99.08 -104.39 78.41
N GLY A 988 -97.93 -105.08 78.46
CA GLY A 988 -97.79 -106.44 77.95
C GLY A 988 -98.50 -107.50 78.80
N GLU A 989 -98.67 -107.23 80.10
CA GLU A 989 -99.16 -108.21 81.09
C GLU A 989 -100.57 -107.88 81.60
N ASP A 990 -100.95 -106.59 81.64
CA ASP A 990 -102.24 -106.13 82.15
C ASP A 990 -102.95 -105.22 81.13
N LYS A 991 -104.16 -105.64 80.72
CA LYS A 991 -105.02 -104.93 79.76
C LYS A 991 -105.35 -103.50 80.21
N ASN A 992 -105.32 -103.21 81.51
CA ASN A 992 -105.58 -101.87 82.03
C ASN A 992 -104.51 -100.84 81.60
N TYR A 993 -103.32 -101.26 81.17
CA TYR A 993 -102.22 -100.36 80.79
C TYR A 993 -102.02 -100.21 79.26
N GLN A 994 -102.69 -101.03 78.44
CA GLN A 994 -102.53 -101.04 76.97
C GLN A 994 -102.86 -99.70 76.30
N ARG A 995 -103.82 -98.94 76.83
CA ARG A 995 -104.19 -97.61 76.29
C ARG A 995 -103.22 -96.50 76.70
N ALA A 996 -102.61 -96.61 77.87
CA ALA A 996 -101.79 -95.54 78.44
C ALA A 996 -100.34 -95.55 77.95
N ALA A 997 -99.77 -96.73 77.69
CA ALA A 997 -98.41 -96.87 77.18
C ALA A 997 -98.11 -96.05 75.90
N PRO A 998 -98.91 -96.14 74.82
CA PRO A 998 -98.64 -95.36 73.61
C PRO A 998 -98.80 -93.85 73.83
N ILE A 999 -99.70 -93.41 74.73
CA ILE A 999 -99.90 -92.00 75.03
C ILE A 999 -98.71 -91.42 75.83
N ALA A 1000 -98.14 -92.21 76.74
CA ALA A 1000 -96.94 -91.85 77.47
C ALA A 1000 -95.74 -91.66 76.52
N ARG A 1001 -95.57 -92.53 75.52
CA ARG A 1001 -94.51 -92.40 74.51
C ARG A 1001 -94.64 -91.13 73.69
N THR A 1002 -95.83 -90.89 73.13
CA THR A 1002 -96.12 -89.68 72.35
C THR A 1002 -95.86 -88.41 73.16
N PHE A 1003 -96.13 -88.41 74.46
CA PHE A 1003 -95.84 -87.28 75.33
C PHE A 1003 -94.33 -86.98 75.43
N TYR A 1004 -93.50 -88.00 75.64
CA TYR A 1004 -92.05 -87.83 75.71
C TYR A 1004 -91.45 -87.31 74.40
N ASP A 1005 -91.87 -87.88 73.27
CA ASP A 1005 -91.34 -87.49 71.96
C ASP A 1005 -91.67 -86.03 71.61
N ASN A 1006 -92.88 -85.57 71.97
CA ASN A 1006 -93.28 -84.18 71.77
C ASN A 1006 -92.42 -83.18 72.59
N LEU A 1007 -91.89 -83.58 73.75
CA LEU A 1007 -91.02 -82.74 74.56
C LEU A 1007 -89.59 -82.64 74.00
N LEU A 1008 -89.07 -83.71 73.38
CA LEU A 1008 -87.77 -83.67 72.70
C LEU A 1008 -87.77 -82.71 71.51
N ILE A 1009 -88.82 -82.76 70.68
CA ILE A 1009 -88.98 -81.87 69.53
C ILE A 1009 -89.00 -80.40 69.97
N ALA A 1010 -89.65 -80.11 71.10
CA ALA A 1010 -89.67 -78.76 71.65
C ALA A 1010 -88.25 -78.26 72.00
N GLU A 1011 -87.37 -79.10 72.55
CA GLU A 1011 -86.00 -78.71 72.94
C GLU A 1011 -85.13 -78.35 71.74
N GLU A 1012 -85.17 -79.13 70.66
CA GLU A 1012 -84.33 -78.92 69.49
C GLU A 1012 -84.69 -77.63 68.75
N HIS A 1013 -85.99 -77.37 68.57
CA HIS A 1013 -86.48 -76.12 68.01
C HIS A 1013 -86.02 -74.90 68.81
N PHE A 1014 -85.93 -75.04 70.14
CA PHE A 1014 -85.41 -73.98 70.99
C PHE A 1014 -83.89 -73.77 70.84
N LYS A 1015 -83.07 -74.76 70.45
CA LYS A 1015 -81.62 -74.50 70.26
C LYS A 1015 -81.34 -73.72 68.97
N ASN A 1016 -82.03 -74.06 67.89
CA ASN A 1016 -81.71 -73.59 66.53
C ASN A 1016 -82.45 -72.31 66.10
N SER A 1017 -83.38 -71.81 66.91
CA SER A 1017 -84.15 -70.61 66.55
C SER A 1017 -83.31 -69.33 66.63
N GLN A 1018 -83.36 -68.53 65.54
CA GLN A 1018 -82.82 -67.17 65.44
C GLN A 1018 -83.81 -66.10 65.95
N LEU A 1019 -84.93 -66.52 66.55
CA LEU A 1019 -85.94 -65.59 67.06
C LEU A 1019 -85.46 -64.86 68.32
N PRO A 1020 -85.96 -63.63 68.56
CA PRO A 1020 -85.73 -62.92 69.81
C PRO A 1020 -86.08 -63.76 71.04
N LYS A 1021 -85.30 -63.60 72.12
CA LYS A 1021 -85.34 -64.41 73.35
C LYS A 1021 -86.74 -64.67 73.89
N ASN A 1022 -87.58 -63.65 73.98
CA ASN A 1022 -88.92 -63.73 74.55
C ASN A 1022 -89.86 -64.60 73.71
N ASP A 1023 -89.77 -64.50 72.38
CA ASP A 1023 -90.62 -65.28 71.47
C ASP A 1023 -90.14 -66.73 71.39
N LYS A 1024 -88.82 -66.92 71.42
CA LYS A 1024 -88.17 -68.23 71.51
C LYS A 1024 -88.60 -69.00 72.77
N CYS A 1025 -88.60 -68.35 73.94
CA CYS A 1025 -89.03 -68.97 75.21
C CYS A 1025 -90.55 -69.25 75.24
N ARG A 1026 -91.36 -68.32 74.73
CA ARG A 1026 -92.83 -68.48 74.67
C ARG A 1026 -93.24 -69.68 73.81
N ASN A 1027 -92.60 -69.83 72.65
CA ASN A 1027 -92.86 -70.94 71.73
C ASN A 1027 -92.51 -72.28 72.38
N PHE A 1028 -91.36 -72.35 73.07
CA PHE A 1028 -90.92 -73.54 73.79
C PHE A 1028 -91.90 -73.95 74.91
N HIS A 1029 -92.33 -72.98 75.72
CA HIS A 1029 -93.33 -73.21 76.78
C HIS A 1029 -94.66 -73.77 76.21
N GLN A 1030 -95.21 -73.14 75.17
CA GLN A 1030 -96.48 -73.56 74.57
C GLN A 1030 -96.42 -74.96 73.94
N ALA A 1031 -95.27 -75.35 73.38
CA ALA A 1031 -95.08 -76.70 72.85
C ALA A 1031 -95.14 -77.74 73.97
N CYS A 1032 -94.46 -77.49 75.10
CA CYS A 1032 -94.42 -78.42 76.23
C CYS A 1032 -95.78 -78.54 76.95
N VAL A 1033 -96.50 -77.42 77.16
CA VAL A 1033 -97.84 -77.44 77.79
C VAL A 1033 -98.86 -78.20 76.94
N ARG A 1034 -98.81 -78.04 75.61
CA ARG A 1034 -99.67 -78.81 74.69
C ARG A 1034 -99.43 -80.31 74.84
N ALA A 1035 -98.16 -80.73 74.93
CA ALA A 1035 -97.82 -82.13 75.13
C ALA A 1035 -98.40 -82.68 76.45
N ILE A 1036 -98.31 -81.91 77.55
CA ILE A 1036 -98.86 -82.30 78.87
C ILE A 1036 -100.38 -82.50 78.79
N ASN A 1037 -101.11 -81.52 78.24
CA ASN A 1037 -102.57 -81.54 78.20
C ASN A 1037 -103.13 -82.70 77.37
N SER A 1038 -102.45 -83.09 76.30
CA SER A 1038 -102.85 -84.25 75.48
C SER A 1038 -102.68 -85.58 76.21
N ALA A 1039 -101.73 -85.68 77.14
CA ALA A 1039 -101.41 -86.92 77.84
C ALA A 1039 -102.18 -87.10 79.16
N LEU A 1040 -102.52 -85.99 79.82
CA LEU A 1040 -103.13 -85.95 81.15
C LEU A 1040 -104.37 -86.87 81.32
N PRO A 1041 -105.39 -86.86 80.43
CA PRO A 1041 -106.65 -87.59 80.67
C PRO A 1041 -106.50 -89.10 80.74
N VAL A 1042 -105.41 -89.65 80.19
CA VAL A 1042 -105.16 -91.09 80.19
C VAL A 1042 -104.08 -91.47 81.20
N LEU A 1043 -103.05 -90.65 81.39
CA LEU A 1043 -101.94 -91.02 82.27
C LEU A 1043 -102.23 -90.77 83.74
N GLU A 1044 -103.11 -89.84 84.10
CA GLU A 1044 -103.33 -89.44 85.50
C GLU A 1044 -103.87 -90.57 86.39
N VAL A 1045 -104.61 -91.52 85.82
CA VAL A 1045 -105.16 -92.68 86.54
C VAL A 1045 -104.12 -93.75 86.83
N HIS A 1046 -102.92 -93.64 86.24
CA HIS A 1046 -101.81 -94.56 86.49
C HIS A 1046 -100.87 -94.04 87.58
N ARG A 1047 -100.56 -94.91 88.55
CA ARG A 1047 -99.77 -94.56 89.74
C ARG A 1047 -98.44 -93.87 89.37
N GLY A 1048 -98.24 -92.67 89.90
CA GLY A 1048 -97.02 -91.87 89.77
C GLY A 1048 -97.02 -90.81 88.66
N TRP A 1049 -97.83 -90.99 87.60
CA TRP A 1049 -97.83 -90.08 86.44
C TRP A 1049 -98.36 -88.68 86.73
N LYS A 1050 -99.34 -88.57 87.64
CA LYS A 1050 -99.86 -87.29 88.10
C LYS A 1050 -98.78 -86.39 88.70
N GLN A 1051 -97.83 -86.97 89.45
CA GLN A 1051 -96.73 -86.19 90.05
C GLN A 1051 -95.76 -85.70 88.98
N VAL A 1052 -95.35 -86.54 88.04
CA VAL A 1052 -94.38 -86.15 87.01
C VAL A 1052 -94.93 -85.13 86.03
N LEU A 1053 -96.21 -85.22 85.66
CA LEU A 1053 -96.86 -84.19 84.85
C LEU A 1053 -96.96 -82.86 85.61
N ALA A 1054 -97.22 -82.89 86.91
CA ALA A 1054 -97.24 -81.70 87.75
C ALA A 1054 -95.84 -81.09 87.94
N ASP A 1055 -94.80 -81.91 88.12
CA ASP A 1055 -93.42 -81.44 88.28
C ASP A 1055 -92.90 -80.76 87.01
N LEU A 1056 -93.18 -81.34 85.83
CA LEU A 1056 -92.84 -80.70 84.55
C LEU A 1056 -93.65 -79.41 84.34
N ALA A 1057 -94.96 -79.43 84.63
CA ALA A 1057 -95.79 -78.23 84.53
C ALA A 1057 -95.27 -77.12 85.47
N SER A 1058 -94.82 -77.45 86.68
CA SER A 1058 -94.22 -76.50 87.62
C SER A 1058 -92.89 -75.92 87.10
N ALA A 1059 -92.02 -76.75 86.51
CA ALA A 1059 -90.80 -76.28 85.88
C ALA A 1059 -91.07 -75.36 84.68
N LEU A 1060 -92.10 -75.65 83.88
CA LEU A 1060 -92.54 -74.80 82.78
C LEU A 1060 -93.22 -73.50 83.24
N VAL A 1061 -93.93 -73.53 84.37
CA VAL A 1061 -94.41 -72.29 85.00
C VAL A 1061 -93.22 -71.42 85.41
N THR A 1062 -92.12 -72.00 85.87
CA THR A 1062 -90.88 -71.25 86.18
C THR A 1062 -90.31 -70.53 84.95
N LEU A 1063 -90.47 -71.08 83.74
CA LEU A 1063 -90.16 -70.41 82.45
C LEU A 1063 -91.05 -69.17 82.19
N CYS A 1064 -92.29 -69.18 82.66
CA CYS A 1064 -93.26 -68.09 82.51
C CYS A 1064 -93.30 -67.11 83.70
N THR A 1065 -92.82 -67.51 84.88
CA THR A 1065 -92.80 -66.72 86.11
C THR A 1065 -91.40 -66.22 86.48
N LEU A 1066 -90.45 -66.23 85.53
CA LEU A 1066 -89.20 -65.46 85.60
C LEU A 1066 -89.50 -63.94 85.47
N GLY A 1067 -90.15 -63.45 86.52
CA GLY A 1067 -90.59 -62.10 86.86
C GLY A 1067 -91.38 -62.17 88.18
N GLY A 1068 -90.71 -62.38 89.32
CA GLY A 1068 -91.32 -62.74 90.60
C GLY A 1068 -91.92 -61.60 91.46
N ALA A 1069 -93.02 -61.92 92.16
CA ALA A 1069 -93.45 -61.52 93.52
C ALA A 1069 -94.86 -62.14 93.74
N ASN A 1070 -95.15 -63.09 94.64
CA ASN A 1070 -95.02 -63.03 96.08
C ASN A 1070 -94.96 -64.43 96.71
N LEU A 1071 -94.23 -64.46 97.82
CA LEU A 1071 -93.90 -65.57 98.71
C LEU A 1071 -94.97 -65.80 99.78
N TYR A 1072 -95.14 -67.06 100.17
CA TYR A 1072 -95.43 -67.57 101.52
C TYR A 1072 -96.74 -67.16 102.25
N ALA A 1073 -97.63 -68.14 102.42
CA ALA A 1073 -97.97 -68.67 103.76
C ALA A 1073 -98.68 -70.03 103.60
N GLY A 1074 -98.09 -71.08 104.17
CA GLY A 1074 -98.60 -72.44 104.07
C GLY A 1074 -99.81 -72.70 104.95
N ARG A 1075 -100.71 -73.60 104.49
CA ARG A 1075 -101.35 -74.59 105.36
C ARG A 1075 -101.95 -75.76 104.54
N TRP A 1076 -101.28 -76.90 104.68
CA TRP A 1076 -101.76 -78.30 104.80
C TRP A 1076 -103.01 -78.72 103.99
N ARG A 1077 -102.85 -79.54 102.93
CA ARG A 1077 -102.81 -81.02 102.92
C ARG A 1077 -104.08 -81.74 103.47
N LEU A 1078 -104.65 -82.53 102.54
CA LEU A 1078 -105.28 -83.86 102.68
C LEU A 1078 -106.83 -83.91 102.83
N PHE A 1079 -107.45 -84.37 101.72
CA PHE A 1079 -108.78 -84.98 101.47
C PHE A 1079 -109.59 -85.44 102.72
N PRO A 1080 -110.95 -85.49 102.69
CA PRO A 1080 -111.77 -85.99 101.56
C PRO A 1080 -113.18 -85.37 101.34
N VAL A 1081 -113.65 -85.44 100.07
CA VAL A 1081 -115.02 -85.65 99.49
C VAL A 1081 -116.27 -85.23 100.32
N PRO A 1082 -117.32 -84.56 99.77
CA PRO A 1082 -117.75 -84.43 98.36
C PRO A 1082 -117.95 -82.97 97.87
N THR A 1083 -118.19 -82.84 96.56
CA THR A 1083 -118.21 -81.64 95.72
C THR A 1083 -119.37 -80.65 95.93
N ASP A 1084 -119.03 -79.36 96.01
CA ASP A 1084 -119.82 -78.21 95.51
C ASP A 1084 -119.06 -77.41 94.42
N SER A 1085 -117.87 -77.90 94.02
CA SER A 1085 -117.06 -77.36 92.92
C SER A 1085 -117.76 -77.42 91.56
N GLU A 1086 -118.83 -78.21 91.43
CA GLU A 1086 -119.67 -78.25 90.21
C GLU A 1086 -120.63 -77.06 90.12
N LYS A 1087 -120.85 -76.27 91.19
CA LYS A 1087 -121.76 -75.12 91.16
C LYS A 1087 -121.06 -73.78 90.93
N ILE A 1088 -119.85 -73.58 91.44
CA ILE A 1088 -119.13 -72.29 91.31
C ILE A 1088 -118.25 -72.21 90.05
N VAL A 1089 -117.90 -73.35 89.42
CA VAL A 1089 -117.29 -73.33 88.06
C VAL A 1089 -118.27 -72.77 87.02
N LYS A 1090 -119.58 -72.80 87.30
CA LYS A 1090 -120.59 -72.14 86.47
C LYS A 1090 -120.59 -70.62 86.65
N ASP A 1091 -120.34 -70.13 87.87
CA ASP A 1091 -120.28 -68.69 88.18
C ASP A 1091 -118.94 -68.05 87.73
N PHE A 1092 -117.89 -68.85 87.55
CA PHE A 1092 -116.62 -68.41 86.95
C PHE A 1092 -116.73 -68.03 85.46
N SER A 1093 -117.79 -68.45 84.76
CA SER A 1093 -118.02 -68.11 83.35
C SER A 1093 -118.68 -66.74 83.13
N GLU A 1094 -119.31 -66.14 84.15
CA GLU A 1094 -120.14 -64.94 83.97
C GLU A 1094 -119.55 -63.64 84.54
N ALA A 1095 -118.50 -63.69 85.38
CA ALA A 1095 -118.20 -62.53 86.23
C ALA A 1095 -117.27 -61.43 85.66
N ILE A 1096 -116.27 -61.65 84.80
CA ILE A 1096 -115.30 -60.55 84.48
C ILE A 1096 -114.75 -60.53 83.03
N GLN A 1097 -115.64 -60.61 82.02
CA GLN A 1097 -115.57 -59.55 81.01
C GLN A 1097 -115.82 -58.22 81.76
N PRO A 1098 -115.09 -57.09 81.65
CA PRO A 1098 -114.04 -56.68 80.70
C PRO A 1098 -112.79 -56.02 81.37
N LEU A 1099 -111.71 -55.78 80.61
CA LEU A 1099 -110.99 -54.49 80.56
C LEU A 1099 -109.90 -54.54 79.47
N THR A 1100 -110.35 -54.08 78.31
CA THR A 1100 -109.66 -53.68 77.09
C THR A 1100 -108.64 -52.55 77.33
N VAL A 1101 -107.46 -52.70 76.72
CA VAL A 1101 -106.77 -51.75 75.79
C VAL A 1101 -106.48 -50.31 76.25
N ARG A 1102 -105.20 -49.92 76.12
CA ARG A 1102 -104.65 -49.00 75.07
C ARG A 1102 -103.14 -49.27 74.98
N ALA A 1103 -102.69 -49.93 73.91
CA ALA A 1103 -102.34 -49.37 72.59
C ALA A 1103 -101.13 -48.44 72.68
#